data_AF-A0A843GBS3-F1
#
_entry.id   AF-A0A843GBS3-F1
#
_cell.length_a   1.000
_cell.length_b   1.000
_cell.length_c   1.000
_cell.angle_alpha   90.00
_cell.angle_beta   90.00
_cell.angle_gamma   90.00
#
_symmetry.space_group_name_H-M   'P 1'
#
loop_
_entity.id
_entity.type
_entity.pdbx_description
1 polymer ?
#
loop_
_entity_poly.entity_id
_entity_poly.type
_entity_poly.pdbx_seq_one_letter_code
_entity_poly.pdbx_strand_id
1 'polypeptide(L)'
;MLSVKKRDGSIDEFNLRKIESTIKKAFISVNRVYTDDIIELISLRVMANLGEKIKDNTISVADIQDTVEITLIQANYTDVAKDYILYRKNRDNILRAQETVLDYKNTVDNYLNINDWRVKENSTVTYSVGGLILSNSGAITANYWLSEVYDKEIGDAHRNCDIHIHDLSMLTGYCAGWSLKQLIQEGLGGVPGKITSSPASHLSTLCNQMTNFLGIMQNEWAGAQAFSSFDTYLAPFVKKDNLTYKEVKQCIQSFVYGVNTPSRWGTQAPFTNITLDWTVPNDLSELPAIVGGVEQDFKYKDCQKEMDMVNKAFIEIMIEGDANGRGFQYPIPTYSITRDFDWSETENNRLLFEMTAKYGTPYFSNYINSDMEPSDVRSMAILGTQNLIYKDKFGRISKNEVRHLVNNWIKDPSRKYQILMNGKFVDVIDMFKVPYENYDKYVKIQLDNGQSQSFSYDHKCVVVRDNKIIDCLAQDVKTTDKLLLARHGYNESSIGTYESGKIIGYYLAEGWITHNNVEVNFAINDKRKDICEEIKAFFEKNFASRVSVILDVDKHCHKVKVFGAGAVMFVKQFISNDKAIEKRIECRTYDTSFEFRKGIYDGYLATDGSEKCKIFAHTTNKKLCEDMIALFATIGKYFEYQIDEKNTRYFKADKSDLEHFTSYKLKIGDPQIYNDDYYIVGVSNVELLDARNIDTVYNFTVNTPEHIYELPNGIITHQCCRLRLDLRELRKKSGGFFGSGESTGSVGVVTINMPKLAYLSNNEDEFFDKLERMMNIAARSLKIKRNVITRLLDAGLYPYTKRYLGTFNNHFSTIGLVGMNECCLNAKWLRKDLTNKEAQDFTKKTLNFMRNKLSDYQEQYGDLYNLEATPAESTSYRLAKHDKKDFPDIITASGNDKVPYYTNSSHLPVGYTDDIFSALDIQDELQTLYTSGTVFHAFLGQKMPSWQATANLVRKIAENYKLPYYTISPTYSVCAKHGYITGEVYTCPVCGEKTEVYSRITGYYRPVQNWNDGKAEEFRERKVYDVNTSVLKKKEEAISNGKIRCSCEEENEAEFNKFDEKLVLFATKTCPNCKMSKMMLDKAGIKYQVIDAEEKVDLTKQYHIKKAPTLLVFKDNENYDVYDNASEVKRYIESRK
;
A
#
# COMPACT_ATOMS: atom_id res chain seq x y z
N MET A 1 -46.05 38.50 26.05
CA MET A 1 -46.53 37.47 25.09
C MET A 1 -45.36 36.60 24.74
N LEU A 2 -45.56 35.28 24.62
CA LEU A 2 -44.50 34.33 24.27
C LEU A 2 -44.19 34.45 22.77
N SER A 3 -42.92 34.61 22.43
CA SER A 3 -42.44 34.75 21.05
C SER A 3 -41.76 33.45 20.59
N VAL A 4 -41.87 33.15 19.31
CA VAL A 4 -41.25 31.98 18.68
C VAL A 4 -40.18 32.44 17.71
N LYS A 5 -38.93 32.04 17.97
CA LYS A 5 -37.82 32.22 17.03
C LYS A 5 -37.86 31.11 15.97
N LYS A 6 -38.18 31.50 14.73
CA LYS A 6 -38.09 30.62 13.56
C LYS A 6 -36.64 30.31 13.22
N ARG A 7 -36.45 29.31 12.37
CA ARG A 7 -35.12 28.82 11.96
C ARG A 7 -34.35 29.80 11.09
N ASP A 8 -35.06 30.66 10.35
CA ASP A 8 -34.51 31.78 9.57
C ASP A 8 -34.13 33.00 10.43
N GLY A 9 -34.29 32.90 11.76
CA GLY A 9 -34.01 33.97 12.71
C GLY A 9 -35.16 34.96 12.91
N SER A 10 -36.25 34.87 12.14
CA SER A 10 -37.43 35.73 12.33
C SER A 10 -38.19 35.38 13.60
N ILE A 11 -38.86 36.37 14.19
CA ILE A 11 -39.62 36.24 15.43
C ILE A 11 -41.11 36.37 15.12
N ASP A 12 -41.89 35.36 15.51
CA ASP A 12 -43.35 35.31 15.35
C ASP A 12 -44.02 35.22 16.73
N GLU A 13 -45.31 35.54 16.79
CA GLU A 13 -46.12 35.27 17.98
C GLU A 13 -46.38 33.77 18.17
N PHE A 14 -46.27 33.28 19.41
CA PHE A 14 -46.60 31.89 19.74
C PHE A 14 -48.09 31.61 19.51
N ASN A 15 -48.40 30.51 18.82
CA ASN A 15 -49.77 30.11 18.52
C ASN A 15 -49.95 28.60 18.72
N LEU A 16 -50.70 28.23 19.78
CA LEU A 16 -50.96 26.84 20.15
C LEU A 16 -51.69 26.05 19.04
N ARG A 17 -52.57 26.70 18.27
CA ARG A 17 -53.31 26.06 17.17
C ARG A 17 -52.39 25.52 16.06
N LYS A 18 -51.19 26.09 15.92
CA LYS A 18 -50.17 25.55 14.98
C LYS A 18 -49.62 24.21 15.46
N ILE A 19 -49.49 24.02 16.77
CA ILE A 19 -49.07 22.74 17.38
C ILE A 19 -50.18 21.71 17.19
N GLU A 20 -51.42 22.04 17.56
CA GLU A 20 -52.61 21.19 17.37
C GLU A 20 -52.76 20.72 15.93
N SER A 21 -52.67 21.63 14.96
CA SER A 21 -52.77 21.31 13.54
C SER A 21 -51.68 20.34 13.08
N THR A 22 -50.46 20.49 13.60
CA THR A 22 -49.32 19.64 13.20
C THR A 22 -49.44 18.25 13.82
N ILE A 23 -49.85 18.15 15.09
CA ILE A 23 -50.12 16.88 15.76
C ILE A 23 -51.28 16.16 15.05
N LYS A 24 -52.38 16.86 14.75
CA LYS A 24 -53.52 16.32 14.02
C LYS A 24 -53.12 15.72 12.66
N LYS A 25 -52.25 16.40 11.91
CA LYS A 25 -51.70 15.88 10.65
C LYS A 25 -50.90 14.59 10.84
N ALA A 26 -50.12 14.48 11.91
CA ALA A 26 -49.36 13.28 12.23
C ALA A 26 -50.27 12.09 12.63
N PHE A 27 -51.41 12.34 13.30
CA PHE A 27 -52.39 11.29 13.57
C PHE A 27 -53.07 10.80 12.28
N ILE A 28 -53.40 11.73 11.37
CA ILE A 28 -54.02 11.42 10.08
C ILE A 28 -53.08 10.59 9.19
N SER A 29 -51.78 10.91 9.14
CA SER A 29 -50.82 10.26 8.24
C SER A 29 -50.60 8.77 8.55
N VAL A 30 -50.69 8.37 9.82
CA VAL A 30 -50.62 6.96 10.25
C VAL A 30 -51.99 6.31 10.42
N ASN A 31 -53.06 7.00 10.02
CA ASN A 31 -54.45 6.55 10.11
C ASN A 31 -54.87 6.15 11.55
N ARG A 32 -54.38 6.88 12.55
CA ARG A 32 -54.67 6.64 13.96
C ARG A 32 -55.95 7.36 14.37
N VAL A 33 -56.85 6.67 15.07
CA VAL A 33 -58.08 7.28 15.60
C VAL A 33 -57.74 8.31 16.68
N TYR A 34 -58.33 9.50 16.58
CA TYR A 34 -58.21 10.56 17.56
C TYR A 34 -59.55 11.31 17.70
N THR A 35 -59.73 12.01 18.81
CA THR A 35 -60.77 13.02 19.02
C THR A 35 -60.12 14.39 19.16
N ASP A 36 -60.86 15.48 18.95
CA ASP A 36 -60.31 16.82 19.14
C ASP A 36 -59.84 17.04 20.60
N ASP A 37 -60.52 16.45 21.59
CA ASP A 37 -60.11 16.45 23.00
C ASP A 37 -58.72 15.83 23.22
N ILE A 38 -58.39 14.75 22.48
CA ILE A 38 -57.07 14.09 22.57
C ILE A 38 -55.98 15.02 22.02
N ILE A 39 -56.23 15.69 20.90
CA ILE A 39 -55.27 16.62 20.27
C ILE A 39 -55.05 17.84 21.16
N GLU A 40 -56.12 18.39 21.74
CA GLU A 40 -56.04 19.50 22.69
C GLU A 40 -55.24 19.11 23.93
N LEU A 41 -55.54 17.94 24.52
CA LEU A 41 -54.83 17.44 25.71
C LEU A 41 -53.33 17.23 25.46
N ILE A 42 -52.95 16.65 24.32
CA ILE A 42 -51.53 16.49 23.95
C ILE A 42 -50.88 17.87 23.74
N SER A 43 -51.56 18.80 23.08
CA SER A 43 -51.02 20.14 22.79
C SER A 43 -50.83 20.98 24.06
N LEU A 44 -51.76 20.90 25.01
CA LEU A 44 -51.64 21.51 26.33
C LEU A 44 -50.49 20.89 27.13
N ARG A 45 -50.30 19.57 27.03
CA ARG A 45 -49.16 18.88 27.67
C ARG A 45 -47.82 19.30 27.06
N VAL A 46 -47.76 19.47 25.74
CA VAL A 46 -46.58 20.06 25.08
C VAL A 46 -46.30 21.44 25.66
N MET A 47 -47.32 22.31 25.72
CA MET A 47 -47.18 23.67 26.26
C MET A 47 -46.67 23.69 27.71
N ALA A 48 -47.19 22.81 28.57
CA ALA A 48 -46.73 22.68 29.95
C ALA A 48 -45.24 22.31 30.02
N ASN A 49 -44.78 21.44 29.11
CA ASN A 49 -43.39 20.97 29.04
C ASN A 49 -42.43 21.97 28.37
N LEU A 50 -42.91 23.08 27.79
CA LEU A 50 -42.04 24.11 27.21
C LEU A 50 -41.39 24.99 28.28
N GLY A 51 -41.94 25.05 29.50
CA GLY A 51 -41.56 26.01 30.54
C GLY A 51 -40.06 26.09 30.82
N GLU A 52 -39.38 24.94 30.91
CA GLU A 52 -37.93 24.86 31.18
C GLU A 52 -37.05 25.33 30.00
N LYS A 53 -37.62 25.44 28.80
CA LYS A 53 -36.91 25.77 27.55
C LYS A 53 -37.13 27.22 27.10
N ILE A 54 -38.03 27.96 27.74
CA ILE A 54 -38.29 29.37 27.42
C ILE A 54 -37.17 30.23 28.00
N LYS A 55 -36.52 31.04 27.15
CA LYS A 55 -35.52 32.04 27.57
C LYS A 55 -35.95 33.42 27.08
N ASP A 56 -35.98 34.41 27.96
CA ASP A 56 -36.34 35.79 27.63
C ASP A 56 -37.67 35.92 26.88
N ASN A 57 -38.73 35.24 27.35
CA ASN A 57 -40.04 35.16 26.69
C ASN A 57 -39.99 34.68 25.21
N THR A 58 -38.91 33.98 24.84
CA THR A 58 -38.69 33.46 23.49
C THR A 58 -38.41 31.96 23.56
N ILE A 59 -38.96 31.22 22.59
CA ILE A 59 -38.69 29.78 22.43
C ILE A 59 -38.36 29.47 20.96
N SER A 60 -37.43 28.55 20.72
CA SER A 60 -37.11 28.17 19.34
C SER A 60 -38.15 27.20 18.78
N VAL A 61 -38.37 27.23 17.46
CA VAL A 61 -39.21 26.21 16.79
C VAL A 61 -38.66 24.80 17.02
N ALA A 62 -37.33 24.63 17.13
CA ALA A 62 -36.72 23.33 17.40
C ALA A 62 -37.11 22.79 18.78
N ASP A 63 -37.07 23.63 19.81
CA ASP A 63 -37.45 23.25 21.18
C ASP A 63 -38.92 22.84 21.27
N ILE A 64 -39.81 23.54 20.54
CA ILE A 64 -41.22 23.16 20.43
C ILE A 64 -41.34 21.79 19.77
N GLN A 65 -40.65 21.57 18.65
CA GLN A 65 -40.72 20.31 17.90
C GLN A 65 -40.20 19.11 18.70
N ASP A 66 -39.08 19.26 19.40
CA ASP A 66 -38.52 18.22 20.28
C ASP A 66 -39.50 17.88 21.42
N THR A 67 -40.18 18.90 21.95
CA THR A 67 -41.15 18.71 23.04
C THR A 67 -42.42 18.01 22.55
N VAL A 68 -42.86 18.26 21.31
CA VAL A 68 -43.96 17.49 20.68
C VAL A 68 -43.57 16.01 20.55
N GLU A 69 -42.36 15.72 20.07
CA GLU A 69 -41.86 14.35 19.93
C GLU A 69 -41.84 13.59 21.25
N ILE A 70 -41.21 14.17 22.28
CA ILE A 70 -41.15 13.58 23.62
C ILE A 70 -42.56 13.35 24.18
N THR A 71 -43.46 14.33 24.00
CA THR A 71 -44.82 14.24 24.54
C THR A 71 -45.64 13.15 23.84
N LEU A 72 -45.50 12.98 22.53
CA LEU A 72 -46.15 11.90 21.79
C LEU A 72 -45.64 10.51 22.23
N ILE A 73 -44.34 10.37 22.46
CA ILE A 73 -43.73 9.13 22.96
C ILE A 73 -44.24 8.82 24.38
N GLN A 74 -44.24 9.82 25.28
CA GLN A 74 -44.71 9.67 26.66
C GLN A 74 -46.22 9.39 26.75
N ALA A 75 -47.00 9.87 25.77
CA ALA A 75 -48.43 9.59 25.65
C ALA A 75 -48.72 8.24 24.96
N ASN A 76 -47.70 7.43 24.70
CA ASN A 76 -47.78 6.09 24.09
C ASN A 76 -48.28 6.10 22.63
N TYR A 77 -48.04 7.21 21.89
CA TYR A 77 -48.31 7.36 20.47
C TYR A 77 -47.01 7.28 19.64
N THR A 78 -46.25 6.20 19.83
CA THR A 78 -44.91 6.01 19.24
C THR A 78 -44.92 5.94 17.71
N ASP A 79 -46.00 5.43 17.12
CA ASP A 79 -46.22 5.40 15.66
C ASP A 79 -46.42 6.82 15.09
N VAL A 80 -47.26 7.63 15.74
CA VAL A 80 -47.47 9.05 15.40
C VAL A 80 -46.19 9.86 15.57
N ALA A 81 -45.43 9.61 16.64
CA ALA A 81 -44.15 10.26 16.89
C ALA A 81 -43.13 9.98 15.77
N LYS A 82 -43.02 8.73 15.31
CA LYS A 82 -42.13 8.36 14.19
C LYS A 82 -42.46 9.11 12.91
N ASP A 83 -43.74 9.20 12.55
CA ASP A 83 -44.16 9.91 11.34
C ASP A 83 -43.92 11.42 11.46
N TYR A 84 -44.18 12.01 12.63
CA TYR A 84 -43.85 13.39 12.92
C TYR A 84 -42.34 13.69 12.77
N ILE A 85 -41.47 12.80 13.26
CA ILE A 85 -40.01 12.89 13.10
C ILE A 85 -39.63 12.83 11.61
N LEU A 86 -40.22 11.92 10.84
CA LEU A 86 -39.98 11.79 9.40
C LEU A 86 -40.44 13.03 8.63
N TYR A 87 -41.61 13.58 8.95
CA TYR A 87 -42.11 14.82 8.36
C TYR A 87 -41.18 15.99 8.64
N ARG A 88 -40.72 16.14 9.90
CA ARG A 88 -39.72 17.15 10.27
C ARG A 88 -38.44 16.96 9.44
N LYS A 89 -37.91 15.75 9.36
CA LYS A 89 -36.70 15.44 8.59
C LYS A 89 -36.85 15.79 7.10
N ASN A 90 -38.00 15.48 6.50
CA ASN A 90 -38.29 15.85 5.11
C ASN A 90 -38.38 17.37 4.92
N ARG A 91 -38.99 18.09 5.86
CA ARG A 91 -39.08 19.55 5.82
C ARG A 91 -37.72 20.23 6.04
N ASP A 92 -36.88 19.65 6.90
CA ASP A 92 -35.49 20.05 7.10
C ASP A 92 -34.69 19.85 5.80
N ASN A 93 -34.89 18.73 5.10
CA ASN A 93 -34.26 18.48 3.80
C ASN A 93 -34.72 19.47 2.72
N ILE A 94 -36.01 19.82 2.66
CA ILE A 94 -36.54 20.81 1.70
C ILE A 94 -36.00 22.22 1.97
N LEU A 95 -35.91 22.63 3.24
CA LEU A 95 -35.36 23.93 3.61
C LEU A 95 -33.84 23.99 3.34
N ARG A 96 -33.11 22.91 3.61
CA ARG A 96 -31.71 22.77 3.20
C ARG A 96 -31.56 22.86 1.69
N ALA A 97 -32.42 22.20 0.92
CA ALA A 97 -32.39 22.29 -0.54
C ALA A 97 -32.59 23.73 -1.06
N GLN A 98 -33.33 24.59 -0.34
CA GLN A 98 -33.48 26.01 -0.65
C GLN A 98 -32.23 26.85 -0.26
N GLU A 99 -31.54 26.53 0.83
CA GLU A 99 -30.22 27.11 1.16
C GLU A 99 -29.10 26.63 0.20
N THR A 100 -29.30 25.47 -0.44
CA THR A 100 -28.34 24.86 -1.38
C THR A 100 -28.53 25.35 -2.82
N VAL A 101 -29.35 26.38 -3.06
CA VAL A 101 -29.35 27.08 -4.35
C VAL A 101 -28.07 27.90 -4.43
N LEU A 102 -27.03 27.26 -4.93
CA LEU A 102 -25.77 27.88 -5.31
C LEU A 102 -26.12 29.07 -6.22
N ASP A 103 -25.80 30.29 -5.79
CA ASP A 103 -25.96 31.47 -6.63
C ASP A 103 -24.95 31.37 -7.77
N TYR A 104 -25.38 30.73 -8.85
CA TYR A 104 -24.58 30.47 -10.04
C TYR A 104 -24.09 31.77 -10.66
N LYS A 105 -24.85 32.86 -10.51
CA LYS A 105 -24.46 34.20 -10.96
C LYS A 105 -23.26 34.68 -10.15
N ASN A 106 -23.35 34.66 -8.82
CA ASN A 106 -22.22 35.07 -7.97
C ASN A 106 -20.97 34.20 -8.19
N THR A 107 -21.13 32.89 -8.40
CA THR A 107 -20.00 31.98 -8.62
C THR A 107 -19.25 32.32 -9.92
N VAL A 108 -19.99 32.60 -11.00
CA VAL A 108 -19.40 33.00 -12.29
C VAL A 108 -18.83 34.42 -12.23
N ASP A 109 -19.58 35.38 -11.68
CA ASP A 109 -19.17 36.79 -11.60
C ASP A 109 -17.90 36.97 -10.74
N ASN A 110 -17.75 36.19 -9.66
CA ASN A 110 -16.56 36.25 -8.81
C ASN A 110 -15.29 35.79 -9.55
N TYR A 111 -15.40 34.76 -10.41
CA TYR A 111 -14.27 34.30 -11.22
C TYR A 111 -13.93 35.31 -12.32
N LEU A 112 -14.94 35.78 -13.08
CA LEU A 112 -14.75 36.71 -14.20
C LEU A 112 -14.13 38.05 -13.77
N ASN A 113 -14.46 38.52 -12.57
CA ASN A 113 -13.94 39.77 -12.03
C ASN A 113 -12.69 39.60 -11.15
N ILE A 114 -12.20 38.37 -10.94
CA ILE A 114 -11.06 38.06 -10.04
C ILE A 114 -11.30 38.63 -8.62
N ASN A 115 -12.56 38.64 -8.17
CA ASN A 115 -12.93 39.18 -6.86
C ASN A 115 -12.71 38.18 -5.72
N ASP A 116 -12.52 36.89 -6.04
CA ASP A 116 -12.26 35.82 -5.08
C ASP A 116 -10.77 35.45 -5.07
N TRP A 117 -10.16 35.47 -3.88
CA TRP A 117 -8.78 35.01 -3.68
C TRP A 117 -8.59 33.55 -4.13
N ARG A 118 -9.68 32.75 -4.18
CA ARG A 118 -9.68 31.37 -4.67
C ARG A 118 -9.22 31.23 -6.12
N VAL A 119 -9.28 32.29 -6.92
CA VAL A 119 -8.69 32.29 -8.27
C VAL A 119 -7.17 32.04 -8.23
N LYS A 120 -6.50 32.36 -7.12
CA LYS A 120 -5.08 32.04 -6.85
C LYS A 120 -4.89 30.94 -5.80
N GLU A 121 -5.93 30.17 -5.45
CA GLU A 121 -5.81 29.08 -4.48
C GLU A 121 -4.88 27.97 -4.98
N ASN A 122 -4.85 27.75 -6.30
CA ASN A 122 -3.96 26.81 -6.94
C ASN A 122 -3.08 27.56 -7.97
N SER A 123 -1.78 27.67 -7.69
CA SER A 123 -0.81 28.39 -8.53
C SER A 123 -0.59 27.76 -9.92
N THR A 124 -1.18 26.58 -10.17
CA THR A 124 -1.16 25.89 -11.47
C THR A 124 -2.32 26.28 -12.41
N VAL A 125 -3.40 26.89 -11.90
CA VAL A 125 -4.55 27.33 -12.71
C VAL A 125 -4.31 28.75 -13.22
N THR A 126 -4.54 28.96 -14.51
CA THR A 126 -4.52 30.30 -15.12
C THR A 126 -5.94 30.76 -15.43
N TYR A 127 -6.16 32.09 -15.39
CA TYR A 127 -7.43 32.69 -15.78
C TYR A 127 -7.76 32.31 -17.23
N SER A 128 -8.76 31.45 -17.40
CA SER A 128 -9.10 30.82 -18.68
C SER A 128 -10.48 30.19 -18.61
N VAL A 129 -11.04 29.81 -19.76
CA VAL A 129 -12.29 29.04 -19.81
C VAL A 129 -12.15 27.70 -19.09
N GLY A 130 -11.02 27.01 -19.24
CA GLY A 130 -10.74 25.77 -18.51
C GLY A 130 -10.72 25.98 -17.00
N GLY A 131 -10.10 27.07 -16.54
CA GLY A 131 -10.08 27.48 -15.14
C GLY A 131 -11.47 27.82 -14.60
N LEU A 132 -12.34 28.46 -15.40
CA LEU A 132 -13.74 28.73 -15.04
C LEU A 132 -14.52 27.43 -14.82
N ILE A 133 -14.37 26.44 -15.73
CA ILE A 133 -15.04 25.14 -15.60
C ILE A 133 -14.58 24.41 -14.32
N LEU A 134 -13.27 24.42 -14.02
CA LEU A 134 -12.73 23.87 -12.76
C LEU A 134 -13.30 24.56 -11.53
N SER A 135 -13.33 25.90 -11.54
CA SER A 135 -13.85 26.70 -10.42
C SER A 135 -15.32 26.35 -10.14
N ASN A 136 -16.16 26.37 -11.18
CA ASN A 136 -17.59 26.11 -11.05
C ASN A 136 -17.88 24.68 -10.60
N SER A 137 -17.29 23.69 -11.29
CA SER A 137 -17.46 22.27 -10.96
C SER A 137 -16.92 21.97 -9.56
N GLY A 138 -15.80 22.59 -9.18
CA GLY A 138 -15.18 22.42 -7.87
C GLY A 138 -16.05 22.95 -6.74
N ALA A 139 -16.63 24.14 -6.90
CA ALA A 139 -17.53 24.73 -5.91
C ALA A 139 -18.79 23.88 -5.68
N ILE A 140 -19.39 23.36 -6.75
CA ILE A 140 -20.56 22.47 -6.66
C ILE A 140 -20.19 21.17 -5.93
N THR A 141 -19.11 20.53 -6.35
CA THR A 141 -18.66 19.25 -5.78
C THR A 141 -18.30 19.39 -4.30
N ALA A 142 -17.64 20.50 -3.92
CA ALA A 142 -17.29 20.76 -2.54
C ALA A 142 -18.51 20.93 -1.63
N ASN A 143 -19.55 21.64 -2.11
CA ASN A 143 -20.79 21.78 -1.36
C ASN A 143 -21.56 20.47 -1.25
N TYR A 144 -21.53 19.62 -2.28
CA TYR A 144 -22.09 18.27 -2.23
C TYR A 144 -21.39 17.42 -1.16
N TRP A 145 -20.05 17.41 -1.12
CA TRP A 145 -19.31 16.73 -0.06
C TRP A 145 -19.75 17.21 1.34
N LEU A 146 -19.77 18.53 1.56
CA LEU A 146 -20.00 19.14 2.88
C LEU A 146 -21.46 19.14 3.34
N SER A 147 -22.42 18.86 2.45
CA SER A 147 -23.85 18.97 2.76
C SER A 147 -24.59 17.65 2.62
N GLU A 148 -24.19 16.81 1.65
CA GLU A 148 -24.86 15.54 1.33
C GLU A 148 -24.07 14.31 1.77
N VAL A 149 -22.73 14.39 1.77
CA VAL A 149 -21.87 13.22 2.07
C VAL A 149 -21.39 13.21 3.52
N TYR A 150 -20.83 14.32 3.98
CA TYR A 150 -20.37 14.47 5.35
C TYR A 150 -21.53 14.87 6.27
N ASP A 151 -21.48 14.39 7.51
CA ASP A 151 -22.37 14.89 8.54
C ASP A 151 -22.03 16.33 8.94
N LYS A 152 -22.97 16.95 9.67
CA LYS A 152 -22.90 18.35 10.05
C LYS A 152 -21.64 18.68 10.84
N GLU A 153 -21.17 17.81 11.73
CA GLU A 153 -20.00 18.11 12.55
C GLU A 153 -18.73 18.20 11.70
N ILE A 154 -18.53 17.27 10.77
CA ILE A 154 -17.40 17.31 9.82
C ILE A 154 -17.49 18.54 8.93
N GLY A 155 -18.68 18.80 8.36
CA GLY A 155 -18.91 19.96 7.50
C GLY A 155 -18.65 21.29 8.23
N ASP A 156 -19.10 21.40 9.47
CA ASP A 156 -18.88 22.59 10.31
C ASP A 156 -17.41 22.75 10.69
N ALA A 157 -16.71 21.67 11.07
CA ALA A 157 -15.28 21.74 11.39
C ALA A 157 -14.44 22.27 10.21
N HIS A 158 -14.81 21.91 8.97
CA HIS A 158 -14.18 22.47 7.77
C HIS A 158 -14.54 23.95 7.53
N ARG A 159 -15.83 24.30 7.65
CA ARG A 159 -16.34 25.66 7.41
C ARG A 159 -15.81 26.66 8.47
N ASN A 160 -15.71 26.23 9.72
CA ASN A 160 -15.20 26.99 10.84
C ASN A 160 -13.67 27.03 10.90
N CYS A 161 -12.97 26.39 9.95
CA CYS A 161 -11.52 26.35 9.90
C CYS A 161 -10.87 25.66 11.12
N ASP A 162 -11.56 24.72 11.77
CA ASP A 162 -10.97 23.86 12.80
C ASP A 162 -10.09 22.77 12.17
N ILE A 163 -10.54 22.27 11.01
CA ILE A 163 -9.78 21.39 10.11
C ILE A 163 -9.89 21.90 8.67
N HIS A 164 -9.03 21.39 7.80
CA HIS A 164 -9.12 21.59 6.37
C HIS A 164 -9.16 20.22 5.68
N ILE A 165 -10.20 19.98 4.88
CA ILE A 165 -10.36 18.75 4.11
C ILE A 165 -9.92 19.09 2.69
N HIS A 166 -8.88 18.42 2.21
CA HIS A 166 -8.28 18.72 0.91
C HIS A 166 -9.10 18.15 -0.24
N ASP A 167 -9.00 18.81 -1.40
CA ASP A 167 -9.52 18.37 -2.70
C ASP A 167 -11.01 18.02 -2.73
N LEU A 168 -11.81 18.82 -2.03
CA LEU A 168 -13.27 18.73 -2.10
C LEU A 168 -13.84 19.09 -3.49
N SER A 169 -13.01 19.57 -4.42
CA SER A 169 -13.41 19.92 -5.78
C SER A 169 -13.67 18.71 -6.68
N MET A 170 -13.34 17.49 -6.24
CA MET A 170 -13.56 16.26 -6.98
C MET A 170 -14.16 15.16 -6.11
N LEU A 171 -14.96 14.28 -6.72
CA LEU A 171 -15.49 13.07 -6.09
C LEU A 171 -14.55 11.89 -6.34
N THR A 172 -13.33 11.95 -5.80
CA THR A 172 -12.31 10.90 -6.00
C THR A 172 -11.25 10.87 -4.89
N GLY A 173 -10.30 9.93 -4.99
CA GLY A 173 -9.11 9.82 -4.14
C GLY A 173 -8.11 10.96 -4.36
N TYR A 174 -7.07 11.03 -3.52
CA TYR A 174 -6.09 12.11 -3.58
C TYR A 174 -4.97 11.82 -4.57
N CYS A 175 -4.05 10.91 -4.25
CA CYS A 175 -2.88 10.62 -5.08
C CYS A 175 -2.63 9.12 -5.20
N ALA A 176 -1.89 8.72 -6.24
CA ALA A 176 -1.56 7.32 -6.52
C ALA A 176 -0.21 7.16 -7.21
N GLY A 177 0.53 6.12 -6.83
CA GLY A 177 1.68 5.58 -7.54
C GLY A 177 1.27 4.36 -8.37
N TRP A 178 1.76 4.29 -9.60
CA TRP A 178 1.35 3.32 -10.62
C TRP A 178 2.49 2.38 -10.98
N SER A 179 2.16 1.12 -11.25
CA SER A 179 3.14 0.14 -11.72
C SER A 179 3.47 0.37 -13.19
N LEU A 180 4.66 0.91 -13.47
CA LEU A 180 5.15 1.03 -14.84
C LEU A 180 5.37 -0.35 -15.49
N LYS A 181 5.77 -1.34 -14.69
CA LYS A 181 5.87 -2.75 -15.13
C LYS A 181 4.55 -3.26 -15.69
N GLN A 182 3.43 -3.02 -14.99
CA GLN A 182 2.11 -3.44 -15.47
C GLN A 182 1.77 -2.78 -16.82
N LEU A 183 2.02 -1.47 -16.96
CA LEU A 183 1.80 -0.77 -18.23
C LEU A 183 2.67 -1.35 -19.37
N ILE A 184 3.92 -1.72 -19.09
CA ILE A 184 4.82 -2.37 -20.04
C ILE A 184 4.35 -3.79 -20.42
N GLN A 185 3.79 -4.53 -19.47
CA GLN A 185 3.33 -5.90 -19.68
C GLN A 185 2.00 -5.99 -20.42
N GLU A 186 1.07 -5.08 -20.11
CA GLU A 186 -0.33 -5.19 -20.52
C GLU A 186 -0.75 -4.13 -21.54
N GLY A 187 0.05 -3.07 -21.71
CA GLY A 187 -0.29 -1.92 -22.55
C GLY A 187 -1.33 -0.99 -21.92
N LEU A 188 -1.72 0.04 -22.67
CA LEU A 188 -2.71 1.03 -22.26
C LEU A 188 -4.12 0.66 -22.74
N GLY A 189 -5.00 0.19 -21.85
CA GLY A 189 -6.39 -0.13 -22.17
C GLY A 189 -7.02 -1.17 -21.26
N GLY A 190 -7.80 -2.10 -21.82
CA GLY A 190 -8.53 -3.10 -21.05
C GLY A 190 -9.78 -2.58 -20.34
N VAL A 191 -10.25 -1.39 -20.72
CA VAL A 191 -11.50 -0.79 -20.22
C VAL A 191 -12.62 -1.05 -21.23
N PRO A 192 -13.77 -1.61 -20.81
CA PRO A 192 -14.90 -1.88 -21.70
C PRO A 192 -15.38 -0.63 -22.46
N GLY A 193 -15.59 -0.76 -23.78
CA GLY A 193 -16.06 0.34 -24.64
C GLY A 193 -15.03 1.42 -24.93
N LYS A 194 -13.75 1.22 -24.57
CA LYS A 194 -12.63 2.12 -24.89
C LYS A 194 -11.61 1.39 -25.76
N ILE A 195 -10.87 2.16 -26.58
CA ILE A 195 -9.78 1.63 -27.40
C ILE A 195 -8.67 1.10 -26.47
N THR A 196 -8.11 -0.05 -26.84
CA THR A 196 -7.00 -0.70 -26.11
C THR A 196 -5.78 -0.75 -27.02
N SER A 197 -4.66 -0.28 -26.49
CA SER A 197 -3.33 -0.36 -27.10
C SER A 197 -2.59 -1.60 -26.60
N SER A 198 -1.90 -2.30 -27.50
CA SER A 198 -1.00 -3.39 -27.12
C SER A 198 0.19 -2.86 -26.29
N PRO A 199 0.88 -3.74 -25.55
CA PRO A 199 2.18 -3.43 -24.93
C PRO A 199 3.12 -2.72 -25.90
N ALA A 200 3.82 -1.69 -25.43
CA ALA A 200 4.77 -0.94 -26.24
C ALA A 200 6.02 -1.82 -26.53
N SER A 201 6.42 -1.89 -27.80
CA SER A 201 7.64 -2.60 -28.24
C SER A 201 8.87 -1.71 -28.40
N HIS A 202 8.67 -0.38 -28.49
CA HIS A 202 9.71 0.62 -28.72
C HIS A 202 9.62 1.74 -27.68
N LEU A 203 10.76 2.36 -27.36
CA LEU A 203 10.85 3.42 -26.34
C LEU A 203 9.91 4.60 -26.64
N SER A 204 9.83 5.02 -27.91
CA SER A 204 8.97 6.12 -28.34
C SER A 204 7.48 5.85 -28.08
N THR A 205 7.03 4.61 -28.33
CA THR A 205 5.67 4.17 -28.04
C THR A 205 5.42 4.10 -26.54
N LEU A 206 6.38 3.63 -25.75
CA LEU A 206 6.25 3.58 -24.29
C LEU A 206 6.12 5.00 -23.72
N CYS A 207 6.99 5.93 -24.11
CA CYS A 207 6.91 7.34 -23.70
C CYS A 207 5.52 7.93 -24.02
N ASN A 208 4.98 7.65 -25.21
CA ASN A 208 3.65 8.10 -25.59
C ASN A 208 2.55 7.47 -24.72
N GLN A 209 2.60 6.16 -24.46
CA GLN A 209 1.64 5.49 -23.58
C GLN A 209 1.69 6.01 -22.14
N MET A 210 2.89 6.30 -21.62
CA MET A 210 3.07 6.89 -20.29
C MET A 210 2.45 8.28 -20.18
N THR A 211 2.71 9.17 -21.16
CA THR A 211 2.08 10.50 -21.20
C THR A 211 0.56 10.41 -21.23
N ASN A 212 0.00 9.55 -22.09
CA ASN A 212 -1.44 9.35 -22.18
C ASN A 212 -2.02 8.75 -20.89
N PHE A 213 -1.34 7.76 -20.29
CA PHE A 213 -1.74 7.15 -19.04
C PHE A 213 -1.84 8.19 -17.92
N LEU A 214 -0.80 8.99 -17.71
CA LEU A 214 -0.78 10.03 -16.67
C LEU A 214 -1.84 11.12 -16.92
N GLY A 215 -2.07 11.46 -18.20
CA GLY A 215 -3.15 12.37 -18.58
C GLY A 215 -4.55 11.82 -18.28
N ILE A 216 -4.79 10.53 -18.49
CA ILE A 216 -6.07 9.88 -18.11
C ILE A 216 -6.20 9.86 -16.59
N MET A 217 -5.15 9.45 -15.86
CA MET A 217 -5.20 9.35 -14.39
C MET A 217 -5.46 10.70 -13.72
N GLN A 218 -4.94 11.81 -14.27
CA GLN A 218 -5.24 13.15 -13.77
C GLN A 218 -6.75 13.49 -13.79
N ASN A 219 -7.55 12.83 -14.61
CA ASN A 219 -9.00 13.05 -14.64
C ASN A 219 -9.75 12.16 -13.64
N GLU A 220 -9.16 11.03 -13.23
CA GLU A 220 -9.73 10.14 -12.22
C GLU A 220 -9.24 10.44 -10.80
N TRP A 221 -8.20 11.26 -10.61
CA TRP A 221 -7.60 11.59 -9.31
C TRP A 221 -7.41 13.10 -9.12
N ALA A 222 -7.37 13.56 -7.86
CA ALA A 222 -7.24 14.99 -7.57
C ALA A 222 -5.79 15.51 -7.55
N GLY A 223 -4.86 14.67 -7.11
CA GLY A 223 -3.46 15.02 -6.83
C GLY A 223 -2.45 14.28 -7.71
N ALA A 224 -1.24 14.13 -7.17
CA ALA A 224 -0.07 13.64 -7.90
C ALA A 224 -0.19 12.19 -8.39
N GLN A 225 0.34 11.94 -9.60
CA GLN A 225 0.42 10.63 -10.25
C GLN A 225 1.89 10.24 -10.44
N ALA A 226 2.31 9.13 -9.85
CA ALA A 226 3.73 8.76 -9.81
C ALA A 226 4.05 7.46 -10.55
N PHE A 227 5.23 7.40 -11.17
CA PHE A 227 5.87 6.14 -11.58
C PHE A 227 7.15 5.91 -10.77
N SER A 228 7.38 4.66 -10.37
CA SER A 228 8.63 4.23 -9.72
C SER A 228 9.55 3.52 -10.71
N SER A 229 10.86 3.50 -10.41
CA SER A 229 11.89 2.81 -11.21
C SER A 229 11.87 3.19 -12.71
N PHE A 230 11.69 4.48 -12.99
CA PHE A 230 11.49 5.01 -14.34
C PHE A 230 12.66 4.66 -15.26
N ASP A 231 13.89 4.94 -14.84
CA ASP A 231 15.11 4.67 -15.59
C ASP A 231 15.36 3.17 -15.77
N THR A 232 15.18 2.38 -14.71
CA THR A 232 15.33 0.91 -14.75
C THR A 232 14.38 0.27 -15.78
N TYR A 233 13.12 0.68 -15.83
CA TYR A 233 12.13 0.11 -16.74
C TYR A 233 12.25 0.58 -18.18
N LEU A 234 12.84 1.76 -18.44
CA LEU A 234 13.06 2.28 -19.79
C LEU A 234 14.34 1.72 -20.44
N ALA A 235 15.37 1.40 -19.65
CA ALA A 235 16.66 0.93 -20.14
C ALA A 235 16.60 -0.31 -21.08
N PRO A 236 15.74 -1.33 -20.84
CA PRO A 236 15.61 -2.47 -21.75
C PRO A 236 15.19 -2.10 -23.18
N PHE A 237 14.37 -1.07 -23.36
CA PHE A 237 13.92 -0.62 -24.67
C PHE A 237 15.07 -0.01 -25.48
N VAL A 238 15.93 0.75 -24.80
CA VAL A 238 17.16 1.31 -25.39
C VAL A 238 18.10 0.19 -25.83
N LYS A 239 18.27 -0.84 -24.98
CA LYS A 239 19.15 -1.98 -25.25
C LYS A 239 18.67 -2.82 -26.41
N LYS A 240 17.37 -3.18 -26.41
CA LYS A 240 16.76 -4.03 -27.43
C LYS A 240 16.83 -3.42 -28.82
N ASP A 241 16.49 -2.14 -28.93
CA ASP A 241 16.51 -1.44 -30.21
C ASP A 241 17.91 -0.90 -30.58
N ASN A 242 18.90 -1.09 -29.70
CA ASN A 242 20.27 -0.56 -29.82
C ASN A 242 20.27 0.95 -30.18
N LEU A 243 19.47 1.72 -29.44
CA LEU A 243 19.25 3.14 -29.73
C LEU A 243 20.52 3.97 -29.49
N THR A 244 20.72 4.95 -30.37
CA THR A 244 21.74 5.98 -30.18
C THR A 244 21.29 6.99 -29.12
N TYR A 245 22.24 7.69 -28.51
CA TYR A 245 21.93 8.75 -27.53
C TYR A 245 20.94 9.80 -28.08
N LYS A 246 21.06 10.15 -29.36
CA LYS A 246 20.18 11.14 -30.01
C LYS A 246 18.73 10.66 -30.04
N GLU A 247 18.51 9.37 -30.32
CA GLU A 247 17.17 8.76 -30.36
C GLU A 247 16.58 8.65 -28.95
N VAL A 248 17.39 8.26 -27.96
CA VAL A 248 16.97 8.24 -26.54
C VAL A 248 16.57 9.64 -26.09
N LYS A 249 17.42 10.65 -26.31
CA LYS A 249 17.14 12.04 -25.97
C LYS A 249 15.85 12.54 -26.63
N GLN A 250 15.61 12.21 -27.89
CA GLN A 250 14.36 12.58 -28.58
C GLN A 250 13.12 11.94 -27.93
N CYS A 251 13.19 10.67 -27.52
CA CYS A 251 12.09 9.99 -26.86
C CYS A 251 11.79 10.57 -25.47
N ILE A 252 12.84 10.84 -24.67
CA ILE A 252 12.69 11.45 -23.35
C ILE A 252 12.18 12.89 -23.46
N GLN A 253 12.66 13.67 -24.45
CA GLN A 253 12.17 15.02 -24.71
C GLN A 253 10.66 15.01 -25.01
N SER A 254 10.22 14.07 -25.85
CA SER A 254 8.80 13.93 -26.20
C SER A 254 7.95 13.62 -24.97
N PHE A 255 8.45 12.80 -24.03
CA PHE A 255 7.78 12.52 -22.76
C PHE A 255 7.71 13.77 -21.87
N VAL A 256 8.85 14.43 -21.61
CA VAL A 256 8.92 15.64 -20.76
C VAL A 256 8.00 16.74 -21.29
N TYR A 257 8.01 17.00 -22.60
CA TYR A 257 7.15 18.01 -23.20
C TYR A 257 5.68 17.62 -23.10
N GLY A 258 5.38 16.33 -23.31
CA GLY A 258 4.03 15.79 -23.17
C GLY A 258 3.42 16.02 -21.79
N VAL A 259 4.18 15.74 -20.71
CA VAL A 259 3.66 15.90 -19.34
C VAL A 259 3.67 17.34 -18.81
N ASN A 260 4.31 18.28 -19.50
CA ASN A 260 4.19 19.72 -19.21
C ASN A 260 3.14 20.44 -20.08
N THR A 261 2.56 19.74 -21.06
CA THR A 261 1.49 20.31 -21.90
C THR A 261 0.15 20.21 -21.14
N PRO A 262 -0.62 21.31 -21.01
CA PRO A 262 -1.92 21.27 -20.35
C PRO A 262 -2.88 20.30 -21.04
N SER A 263 -3.44 19.37 -20.27
CA SER A 263 -4.39 18.37 -20.76
C SER A 263 -5.81 18.63 -20.21
N ARG A 264 -5.92 18.88 -18.90
CA ARG A 264 -7.19 19.05 -18.18
C ARG A 264 -7.87 20.36 -18.57
N TRP A 265 -8.89 20.26 -19.44
CA TRP A 265 -9.65 21.38 -20.02
C TRP A 265 -8.76 22.54 -20.53
N GLY A 266 -7.53 22.22 -20.92
CA GLY A 266 -6.54 23.17 -21.45
C GLY A 266 -5.92 24.13 -20.42
N THR A 267 -6.04 23.90 -19.10
CA THR A 267 -5.53 24.85 -18.08
C THR A 267 -4.42 24.30 -17.17
N GLN A 268 -4.37 22.98 -16.93
CA GLN A 268 -3.36 22.36 -16.06
C GLN A 268 -2.65 21.19 -16.73
N ALA A 269 -1.33 21.15 -16.57
CA ALA A 269 -0.52 19.97 -16.85
C ALA A 269 -0.74 18.89 -15.76
N PRO A 270 -0.56 17.60 -16.07
CA PRO A 270 -0.65 16.53 -15.08
C PRO A 270 0.41 16.69 -14.00
N PHE A 271 -0.02 16.72 -12.74
CA PHE A 271 0.88 16.67 -11.60
C PHE A 271 1.53 15.30 -11.57
N THR A 272 2.77 15.21 -12.06
CA THR A 272 3.47 13.94 -12.25
C THR A 272 4.77 13.89 -11.49
N ASN A 273 5.09 12.70 -10.99
CA ASN A 273 6.31 12.40 -10.26
C ASN A 273 6.96 11.16 -10.86
N ILE A 274 8.29 11.14 -10.89
CA ILE A 274 9.04 9.93 -11.24
C ILE A 274 10.12 9.69 -10.19
N THR A 275 10.31 8.43 -9.82
CA THR A 275 11.46 7.99 -9.04
C THR A 275 12.46 7.31 -9.96
N LEU A 276 13.73 7.71 -9.83
CA LEU A 276 14.85 7.19 -10.58
C LEU A 276 15.78 6.45 -9.62
N ASP A 277 16.12 5.21 -9.97
CA ASP A 277 16.89 4.32 -9.10
C ASP A 277 18.39 4.62 -9.14
N TRP A 278 18.89 5.27 -10.21
CA TRP A 278 20.31 5.55 -10.50
C TRP A 278 21.14 4.30 -10.82
N THR A 279 21.00 3.25 -10.01
CA THR A 279 21.59 1.94 -10.20
C THR A 279 20.50 0.88 -10.20
N VAL A 280 20.63 -0.15 -11.03
CA VAL A 280 19.62 -1.22 -11.11
C VAL A 280 19.36 -1.81 -9.72
N PRO A 281 18.12 -1.74 -9.18
CA PRO A 281 17.81 -2.27 -7.86
C PRO A 281 18.09 -3.76 -7.74
N ASN A 282 18.59 -4.19 -6.59
CA ASN A 282 18.97 -5.60 -6.34
C ASN A 282 17.82 -6.58 -6.58
N ASP A 283 16.59 -6.19 -6.23
CA ASP A 283 15.38 -7.00 -6.41
C ASP A 283 14.93 -7.11 -7.86
N LEU A 284 15.33 -6.18 -8.73
CA LEU A 284 15.09 -6.23 -10.18
C LEU A 284 16.27 -6.82 -10.96
N SER A 285 17.48 -6.76 -10.41
CA SER A 285 18.75 -7.05 -11.09
C SER A 285 18.78 -8.39 -11.82
N GLU A 286 18.33 -9.46 -11.18
CA GLU A 286 18.38 -10.82 -11.71
C GLU A 286 17.15 -11.21 -12.56
N LEU A 287 16.15 -10.35 -12.65
CA LEU A 287 14.92 -10.63 -13.39
C LEU A 287 15.13 -10.43 -14.90
N PRO A 288 14.48 -11.24 -15.75
CA PRO A 288 14.43 -10.97 -17.19
C PRO A 288 13.84 -9.58 -17.46
N ALA A 289 14.48 -8.82 -18.34
CA ALA A 289 13.95 -7.55 -18.78
C ALA A 289 12.68 -7.74 -19.61
N ILE A 290 11.76 -6.78 -19.61
CA ILE A 290 10.47 -6.88 -20.32
C ILE A 290 10.35 -5.78 -21.38
N VAL A 291 10.06 -6.15 -22.63
CA VAL A 291 9.79 -5.23 -23.74
C VAL A 291 8.69 -5.80 -24.62
N GLY A 292 7.69 -5.00 -25.00
CA GLY A 292 6.56 -5.48 -25.81
C GLY A 292 5.67 -6.48 -25.09
N GLY A 293 5.65 -6.46 -23.76
CA GLY A 293 4.95 -7.45 -22.93
C GLY A 293 5.60 -8.83 -22.88
N VAL A 294 6.83 -8.97 -23.39
CA VAL A 294 7.55 -10.26 -23.44
C VAL A 294 8.89 -10.15 -22.72
N GLU A 295 9.25 -11.20 -21.99
CA GLU A 295 10.58 -11.34 -21.39
C GLU A 295 11.67 -11.39 -22.46
N GLN A 296 12.80 -10.73 -22.21
CA GLN A 296 13.96 -10.71 -23.07
C GLN A 296 14.99 -11.75 -22.60
N ASP A 297 15.96 -12.06 -23.46
CA ASP A 297 17.06 -12.97 -23.18
C ASP A 297 18.16 -12.38 -22.28
N PHE A 298 18.03 -11.11 -21.90
CA PHE A 298 18.88 -10.39 -20.97
C PHE A 298 18.11 -9.91 -19.73
N LYS A 299 18.85 -9.60 -18.66
CA LYS A 299 18.31 -9.18 -17.36
C LYS A 299 18.40 -7.67 -17.17
N TYR A 300 17.70 -7.12 -16.17
CA TYR A 300 17.81 -5.69 -15.85
C TYR A 300 19.24 -5.28 -15.48
N LYS A 301 20.00 -6.10 -14.75
CA LYS A 301 21.41 -5.80 -14.42
C LYS A 301 22.30 -5.59 -15.65
N ASP A 302 21.93 -6.17 -16.79
CA ASP A 302 22.69 -6.05 -18.03
C ASP A 302 22.42 -4.70 -18.73
N CYS A 303 21.52 -3.86 -18.20
CA CYS A 303 21.05 -2.62 -18.83
C CYS A 303 21.59 -1.33 -18.19
N GLN A 304 22.59 -1.39 -17.29
CA GLN A 304 23.10 -0.19 -16.57
C GLN A 304 23.58 0.90 -17.55
N LYS A 305 24.30 0.52 -18.61
CA LYS A 305 24.79 1.48 -19.62
C LYS A 305 23.64 2.23 -20.30
N GLU A 306 22.55 1.54 -20.58
CA GLU A 306 21.36 2.12 -21.19
C GLU A 306 20.57 2.97 -20.20
N MET A 307 20.53 2.57 -18.92
CA MET A 307 19.97 3.34 -17.81
C MET A 307 20.73 4.67 -17.61
N ASP A 308 22.06 4.65 -17.71
CA ASP A 308 22.91 5.85 -17.67
C ASP A 308 22.57 6.80 -18.83
N MET A 309 22.27 6.24 -20.00
CA MET A 309 21.88 7.00 -21.20
C MET A 309 20.51 7.69 -21.03
N VAL A 310 19.54 6.99 -20.43
CA VAL A 310 18.22 7.56 -20.10
C VAL A 310 18.36 8.69 -19.08
N ASN A 311 19.15 8.48 -18.02
CA ASN A 311 19.44 9.49 -17.00
C ASN A 311 20.09 10.73 -17.60
N LYS A 312 21.15 10.55 -18.41
CA LYS A 312 21.82 11.64 -19.11
C LYS A 312 20.84 12.48 -19.95
N ALA A 313 20.04 11.80 -20.78
CA ALA A 313 19.06 12.44 -21.64
C ALA A 313 18.04 13.25 -20.83
N PHE A 314 17.46 12.65 -19.79
CA PHE A 314 16.48 13.31 -18.92
C PHE A 314 17.07 14.55 -18.25
N ILE A 315 18.26 14.43 -17.64
CA ILE A 315 18.90 15.55 -16.93
C ILE A 315 19.26 16.69 -17.89
N GLU A 316 19.81 16.40 -19.07
CA GLU A 316 20.12 17.44 -20.06
C GLU A 316 18.87 18.23 -20.47
N ILE A 317 17.75 17.56 -20.73
CA ILE A 317 16.48 18.21 -21.10
C ILE A 317 15.98 19.11 -19.95
N MET A 318 16.09 18.65 -18.71
CA MET A 318 15.70 19.43 -17.54
C MET A 318 16.64 20.64 -17.30
N ILE A 319 17.92 20.56 -17.68
CA ILE A 319 18.88 21.68 -17.65
C ILE A 319 18.65 22.67 -18.79
N GLU A 320 18.26 22.20 -19.97
CA GLU A 320 17.91 23.04 -21.12
C GLU A 320 16.71 23.93 -20.80
N GLY A 321 15.68 23.36 -20.16
CA GLY A 321 14.45 24.07 -19.84
C GLY A 321 13.56 24.32 -21.06
N ASP A 322 12.54 25.16 -20.89
CA ASP A 322 11.65 25.58 -21.97
C ASP A 322 12.34 26.56 -22.93
N ALA A 323 11.63 26.93 -24.01
CA ALA A 323 12.16 27.85 -25.03
C ALA A 323 12.56 29.24 -24.50
N ASN A 324 12.09 29.62 -23.31
CA ASN A 324 12.42 30.87 -22.65
C ASN A 324 13.43 30.67 -21.50
N GLY A 325 14.00 29.48 -21.32
CA GLY A 325 14.95 29.15 -20.27
C GLY A 325 14.34 28.88 -18.89
N ARG A 326 13.02 28.68 -18.80
CA ARG A 326 12.33 28.27 -17.58
C ARG A 326 12.58 26.78 -17.33
N GLY A 327 12.83 26.38 -16.08
CA GLY A 327 12.89 24.96 -15.76
C GLY A 327 11.54 24.27 -16.00
N PHE A 328 11.57 23.02 -16.49
CA PHE A 328 10.35 22.19 -16.56
C PHE A 328 9.85 21.87 -15.15
N GLN A 329 8.54 21.92 -14.97
CA GLN A 329 7.90 21.68 -13.66
C GLN A 329 7.65 20.20 -13.42
N TYR A 330 7.35 19.47 -14.50
CA TYR A 330 7.00 18.07 -14.47
C TYR A 330 7.89 17.23 -15.42
N PRO A 331 7.99 15.91 -15.22
CA PRO A 331 7.65 15.26 -13.95
C PRO A 331 8.62 15.76 -12.86
N ILE A 332 8.19 15.76 -11.60
CA ILE A 332 9.08 16.05 -10.48
C ILE A 332 9.96 14.81 -10.28
N PRO A 333 11.28 14.89 -10.50
CA PRO A 333 12.17 13.76 -10.33
C PRO A 333 12.61 13.60 -8.88
N THR A 334 12.67 12.35 -8.43
CA THR A 334 13.25 11.95 -7.15
C THR A 334 14.35 10.94 -7.40
N TYR A 335 15.55 11.21 -6.91
CA TYR A 335 16.68 10.28 -6.96
C TYR A 335 16.93 9.65 -5.59
N SER A 336 17.21 8.35 -5.61
CA SER A 336 17.58 7.57 -4.43
C SER A 336 19.06 7.74 -4.11
N ILE A 337 19.38 8.23 -2.91
CA ILE A 337 20.75 8.26 -2.38
C ILE A 337 20.91 7.08 -1.43
N THR A 338 21.55 6.02 -1.93
CA THR A 338 21.84 4.78 -1.21
C THR A 338 23.25 4.81 -0.60
N ARG A 339 23.56 3.83 0.26
CA ARG A 339 24.89 3.72 0.89
C ARG A 339 26.03 3.49 -0.11
N ASP A 340 25.70 2.90 -1.25
CA ASP A 340 26.59 2.57 -2.36
C ASP A 340 26.55 3.59 -3.52
N PHE A 341 25.90 4.74 -3.32
CA PHE A 341 25.85 5.80 -4.34
C PHE A 341 27.26 6.24 -4.76
N ASP A 342 27.55 6.17 -6.06
CA ASP A 342 28.84 6.58 -6.61
C ASP A 342 28.96 8.12 -6.63
N TRP A 343 29.83 8.67 -5.79
CA TRP A 343 30.13 10.10 -5.72
C TRP A 343 31.30 10.54 -6.64
N SER A 344 31.81 9.64 -7.49
CA SER A 344 32.95 9.93 -8.36
C SER A 344 32.61 10.95 -9.46
N GLU A 345 33.64 11.52 -10.09
CA GLU A 345 33.46 12.49 -11.18
C GLU A 345 33.08 11.79 -12.48
N THR A 346 31.80 11.40 -12.59
CA THR A 346 31.19 10.91 -13.82
C THR A 346 30.42 12.02 -14.53
N GLU A 347 30.20 11.87 -15.84
CA GLU A 347 29.41 12.83 -16.62
C GLU A 347 27.98 12.97 -16.05
N ASN A 348 27.34 11.86 -15.69
CA ASN A 348 25.99 11.86 -15.11
C ASN A 348 25.94 12.52 -13.74
N ASN A 349 26.92 12.28 -12.85
CA ASN A 349 26.99 12.97 -11.56
C ASN A 349 27.15 14.48 -11.74
N ARG A 350 28.04 14.91 -12.64
CA ARG A 350 28.21 16.33 -12.97
C ARG A 350 26.89 16.94 -13.43
N LEU A 351 26.16 16.27 -14.32
CA LEU A 351 24.87 16.74 -14.83
C LEU A 351 23.80 16.80 -13.73
N LEU A 352 23.66 15.75 -12.91
CA LEU A 352 22.68 15.67 -11.82
C LEU A 352 22.82 16.84 -10.85
N PHE A 353 24.06 17.10 -10.41
CA PHE A 353 24.33 18.19 -9.47
C PHE A 353 24.36 19.57 -10.13
N GLU A 354 24.61 19.68 -11.44
CA GLU A 354 24.44 20.93 -12.20
C GLU A 354 22.95 21.30 -12.34
N MET A 355 22.09 20.32 -12.64
CA MET A 355 20.64 20.48 -12.65
C MET A 355 20.12 20.93 -11.28
N THR A 356 20.61 20.30 -10.21
CA THR A 356 20.31 20.64 -8.83
C THR A 356 20.75 22.06 -8.51
N ALA A 357 21.98 22.44 -8.88
CA ALA A 357 22.52 23.77 -8.66
C ALA A 357 21.68 24.85 -9.35
N LYS A 358 21.28 24.60 -10.60
CA LYS A 358 20.61 25.57 -11.48
C LYS A 358 19.12 25.73 -11.18
N TYR A 359 18.37 24.63 -11.12
CA TYR A 359 16.91 24.65 -11.01
C TYR A 359 16.39 24.05 -9.70
N GLY A 360 17.25 23.59 -8.81
CA GLY A 360 16.85 23.01 -7.54
C GLY A 360 16.13 21.65 -7.63
N THR A 361 16.16 21.04 -8.81
CA THR A 361 15.63 19.70 -9.06
C THR A 361 16.81 18.75 -9.21
N PRO A 362 16.79 17.54 -8.63
CA PRO A 362 15.64 16.76 -8.18
C PRO A 362 15.35 16.88 -6.68
N TYR A 363 14.38 16.10 -6.22
CA TYR A 363 14.32 15.64 -4.84
C TYR A 363 15.35 14.55 -4.59
N PHE A 364 15.91 14.53 -3.38
CA PHE A 364 16.73 13.42 -2.92
C PHE A 364 15.99 12.65 -1.84
N SER A 365 15.90 11.33 -2.03
CA SER A 365 15.44 10.39 -1.01
C SER A 365 16.65 9.77 -0.33
N ASN A 366 16.72 9.90 1.00
CA ASN A 366 17.87 9.47 1.78
C ASN A 366 17.65 8.05 2.32
N TYR A 367 18.44 7.10 1.82
CA TYR A 367 18.45 5.73 2.31
C TYR A 367 19.70 5.42 3.17
N ILE A 368 20.71 6.30 3.21
CA ILE A 368 21.98 6.04 3.92
C ILE A 368 21.75 5.79 5.42
N ASN A 369 21.01 6.69 6.07
CA ASN A 369 20.74 6.69 7.50
C ASN A 369 19.28 6.32 7.84
N SER A 370 18.60 5.62 6.93
CA SER A 370 17.22 5.18 7.10
C SER A 370 17.16 3.68 7.41
N ASP A 371 16.12 3.25 8.12
CA ASP A 371 15.81 1.82 8.35
C ASP A 371 15.12 1.17 7.13
N MET A 372 15.07 1.85 5.99
CA MET A 372 14.40 1.39 4.76
C MET A 372 15.42 1.10 3.66
N GLU A 373 15.19 0.02 2.92
CA GLU A 373 15.82 -0.26 1.63
C GLU A 373 14.81 -0.04 0.49
N PRO A 374 15.25 0.35 -0.73
CA PRO A 374 14.36 0.51 -1.88
C PRO A 374 13.48 -0.72 -2.18
N SER A 375 13.92 -1.93 -1.80
CA SER A 375 13.29 -3.22 -2.08
C SER A 375 12.31 -3.73 -1.00
N ASP A 376 12.13 -3.02 0.12
CA ASP A 376 11.37 -3.45 1.31
C ASP A 376 9.86 -3.73 1.07
N VAL A 377 9.38 -3.55 -0.16
CA VAL A 377 7.98 -3.62 -0.55
C VAL A 377 7.55 -5.00 -1.10
N ARG A 378 8.46 -5.99 -1.20
CA ARG A 378 8.25 -7.22 -2.03
C ARG A 378 8.53 -8.60 -1.38
N SER A 379 8.67 -8.74 -0.05
CA SER A 379 9.05 -10.02 0.61
C SER A 379 7.85 -10.90 1.04
N MET A 380 8.02 -12.15 1.52
CA MET A 380 6.96 -13.03 2.10
C MET A 380 7.34 -13.72 3.43
N ALA A 381 6.67 -13.42 4.56
CA ALA A 381 6.97 -14.08 5.85
C ALA A 381 6.15 -15.37 6.09
N ILE A 382 6.81 -16.50 6.37
CA ILE A 382 6.21 -17.83 6.56
C ILE A 382 6.80 -18.57 7.78
N LEU A 383 6.00 -19.40 8.46
CA LEU A 383 6.47 -20.28 9.55
C LEU A 383 7.44 -21.34 9.00
N GLY A 384 8.54 -21.58 9.71
CA GLY A 384 9.59 -22.47 9.24
C GLY A 384 9.19 -23.93 9.00
N THR A 385 8.13 -24.40 9.66
CA THR A 385 7.58 -25.76 9.56
C THR A 385 6.64 -25.97 8.37
N GLN A 386 6.31 -24.91 7.63
CA GLN A 386 5.51 -25.05 6.42
C GLN A 386 6.34 -25.67 5.30
N ASN A 387 5.69 -26.48 4.45
CA ASN A 387 6.33 -27.11 3.31
C ASN A 387 6.12 -26.29 2.04
N LEU A 388 7.12 -26.25 1.17
CA LEU A 388 7.04 -25.75 -0.20
C LEU A 388 7.35 -26.88 -1.17
N ILE A 389 6.67 -26.90 -2.31
CA ILE A 389 7.14 -27.65 -3.48
C ILE A 389 8.14 -26.74 -4.18
N TYR A 390 9.35 -27.24 -4.37
CA TYR A 390 10.42 -26.51 -5.01
C TYR A 390 11.13 -27.39 -6.02
N LYS A 391 11.73 -26.75 -7.01
CA LYS A 391 12.58 -27.33 -8.02
C LYS A 391 14.00 -26.87 -7.78
N ASP A 392 14.92 -27.83 -7.66
CA ASP A 392 16.34 -27.54 -7.47
C ASP A 392 17.03 -27.12 -8.77
N LYS A 393 18.30 -26.71 -8.68
CA LYS A 393 19.13 -26.32 -9.82
C LYS A 393 19.36 -27.43 -10.86
N PHE A 394 19.06 -28.69 -10.53
CA PHE A 394 19.16 -29.85 -11.41
C PHE A 394 17.80 -30.23 -12.03
N GLY A 395 16.75 -29.46 -11.74
CA GLY A 395 15.40 -29.69 -12.23
C GLY A 395 14.61 -30.73 -11.45
N ARG A 396 15.13 -31.20 -10.31
CA ARG A 396 14.44 -32.15 -9.44
C ARG A 396 13.37 -31.42 -8.63
N ILE A 397 12.14 -31.90 -8.73
CA ILE A 397 11.02 -31.38 -7.94
C ILE A 397 10.98 -32.14 -6.62
N SER A 398 10.89 -31.41 -5.51
CA SER A 398 10.87 -31.96 -4.16
C SER A 398 9.98 -31.11 -3.26
N LYS A 399 9.56 -31.68 -2.12
CA LYS A 399 8.82 -30.99 -1.08
C LYS A 399 9.67 -30.92 0.18
N ASN A 400 9.82 -29.74 0.78
CA ASN A 400 10.62 -29.58 1.99
C ASN A 400 10.14 -28.38 2.82
N GLU A 401 10.51 -28.34 4.10
CA GLU A 401 10.17 -27.24 4.99
C GLU A 401 10.93 -25.97 4.62
N VAL A 402 10.25 -24.82 4.73
CA VAL A 402 10.83 -23.49 4.47
C VAL A 402 12.12 -23.31 5.28
N ARG A 403 12.16 -23.75 6.55
CA ARG A 403 13.37 -23.62 7.37
C ARG A 403 14.58 -24.29 6.75
N HIS A 404 14.40 -25.45 6.12
CA HIS A 404 15.50 -26.19 5.52
C HIS A 404 15.97 -25.52 4.24
N LEU A 405 15.05 -25.01 3.43
CA LEU A 405 15.37 -24.27 2.21
C LEU A 405 16.15 -22.99 2.54
N VAL A 406 15.65 -22.17 3.46
CA VAL A 406 16.31 -20.92 3.86
C VAL A 406 17.64 -21.17 4.58
N ASN A 407 17.72 -22.14 5.49
CA ASN A 407 18.99 -22.49 6.14
C ASN A 407 20.04 -22.98 5.11
N ASN A 408 19.61 -23.71 4.09
CA ASN A 408 20.49 -24.19 3.03
C ASN A 408 20.91 -23.07 2.07
N TRP A 409 20.01 -22.13 1.77
CA TRP A 409 20.31 -20.92 1.01
C TRP A 409 21.32 -20.02 1.74
N ILE A 410 21.11 -19.76 3.03
CA ILE A 410 22.05 -18.94 3.84
C ILE A 410 23.46 -19.55 3.87
N LYS A 411 23.56 -20.89 3.90
CA LYS A 411 24.85 -21.59 3.86
C LYS A 411 25.51 -21.53 2.48
N ASP A 412 24.73 -21.45 1.42
CA ASP A 412 25.19 -21.48 0.03
C ASP A 412 24.18 -20.75 -0.88
N PRO A 413 24.31 -19.41 -1.02
CA PRO A 413 23.38 -18.59 -1.81
C PRO A 413 23.43 -18.89 -3.32
N SER A 414 24.39 -19.71 -3.78
CA SER A 414 24.48 -20.13 -5.19
C SER A 414 23.41 -21.14 -5.59
N ARG A 415 22.63 -21.65 -4.63
CA ARG A 415 21.58 -22.65 -4.83
C ARG A 415 20.31 -22.01 -5.41
N LYS A 416 20.15 -22.05 -6.73
CA LYS A 416 18.89 -21.63 -7.36
C LYS A 416 17.74 -22.58 -6.98
N TYR A 417 16.68 -22.01 -6.41
CA TYR A 417 15.40 -22.67 -6.16
C TYR A 417 14.32 -22.02 -7.02
N GLN A 418 13.44 -22.84 -7.60
CA GLN A 418 12.14 -22.36 -8.07
C GLN A 418 11.08 -22.92 -7.13
N ILE A 419 10.09 -22.14 -6.72
CA ILE A 419 9.00 -22.61 -5.88
C ILE A 419 7.70 -22.66 -6.68
N LEU A 420 6.86 -23.65 -6.41
CA LEU A 420 5.57 -23.76 -7.06
C LEU A 420 4.61 -22.71 -6.49
N MET A 421 4.09 -21.84 -7.35
CA MET A 421 3.12 -20.79 -7.06
C MET A 421 2.06 -20.79 -8.16
N ASN A 422 0.78 -20.92 -7.78
CA ASN A 422 -0.36 -20.89 -8.69
C ASN A 422 -0.15 -21.80 -9.93
N GLY A 423 0.27 -23.05 -9.67
CA GLY A 423 0.55 -24.05 -10.72
C GLY A 423 1.83 -23.85 -11.56
N LYS A 424 2.67 -22.86 -11.26
CA LYS A 424 3.92 -22.58 -12.00
C LYS A 424 5.13 -22.51 -11.08
N PHE A 425 6.28 -22.99 -11.53
CA PHE A 425 7.53 -22.80 -10.81
C PHE A 425 8.06 -21.38 -11.05
N VAL A 426 8.21 -20.61 -9.96
CA VAL A 426 8.67 -19.22 -9.96
C VAL A 426 10.03 -19.15 -9.27
N ASP A 427 10.95 -18.38 -9.84
CA ASP A 427 12.30 -18.21 -9.30
C ASP A 427 12.28 -17.49 -7.94
N VAL A 428 13.04 -18.03 -6.99
CA VAL A 428 13.34 -17.38 -5.72
C VAL A 428 14.49 -16.40 -5.93
N ILE A 429 14.26 -15.13 -5.61
CA ILE A 429 15.22 -14.02 -5.70
C ILE A 429 16.13 -14.01 -4.48
N ASP A 430 15.55 -14.15 -3.28
CA ASP A 430 16.29 -14.13 -2.02
C ASP A 430 15.58 -14.92 -0.92
N MET A 431 16.32 -15.40 0.09
CA MET A 431 15.80 -16.07 1.28
C MET A 431 16.54 -15.63 2.55
N PHE A 432 15.81 -15.21 3.57
CA PHE A 432 16.39 -14.74 4.83
C PHE A 432 15.55 -15.10 6.05
N LYS A 433 16.18 -15.00 7.22
CA LYS A 433 15.54 -15.19 8.53
C LYS A 433 15.10 -13.84 9.08
N VAL A 434 13.94 -13.81 9.72
CA VAL A 434 13.43 -12.63 10.42
C VAL A 434 13.15 -13.02 11.88
N PRO A 435 13.70 -12.28 12.87
CA PRO A 435 13.38 -12.48 14.28
C PRO A 435 11.87 -12.38 14.51
N TYR A 436 11.30 -13.31 15.30
CA TYR A 436 9.86 -13.40 15.56
C TYR A 436 9.48 -12.48 16.73
N GLU A 437 9.57 -11.16 16.56
CA GLU A 437 9.39 -10.20 17.67
C GLU A 437 7.95 -9.66 17.85
N ASN A 438 7.05 -9.91 16.88
CA ASN A 438 5.76 -9.20 16.83
C ASN A 438 4.50 -10.03 17.12
N TYR A 439 4.60 -11.32 17.44
CA TYR A 439 3.41 -12.17 17.65
C TYR A 439 3.59 -13.14 18.82
N ASP A 440 2.78 -13.01 19.88
CA ASP A 440 2.75 -13.98 20.99
C ASP A 440 1.98 -15.28 20.63
N LYS A 441 1.26 -15.27 19.51
CA LYS A 441 0.32 -16.33 19.11
C LYS A 441 0.36 -16.57 17.60
N TYR A 442 -0.03 -17.77 17.18
CA TYR A 442 -0.32 -18.11 15.79
C TYR A 442 -1.65 -18.86 15.70
N VAL A 443 -2.28 -18.86 14.53
CA VAL A 443 -3.61 -19.44 14.33
C VAL A 443 -3.49 -20.69 13.49
N LYS A 444 -3.95 -21.83 14.01
CA LYS A 444 -4.08 -23.07 13.27
C LYS A 444 -5.53 -23.23 12.81
N ILE A 445 -5.75 -23.16 11.52
CA ILE A 445 -7.05 -23.36 10.89
C ILE A 445 -7.11 -24.80 10.41
N GLN A 446 -8.08 -25.55 10.91
CA GLN A 446 -8.42 -26.89 10.46
C GLN A 446 -9.64 -26.79 9.55
N LEU A 447 -9.59 -27.51 8.44
CA LEU A 447 -10.64 -27.55 7.44
C LEU A 447 -11.48 -28.80 7.60
N ASP A 448 -12.71 -28.76 7.08
CA ASP A 448 -13.64 -29.90 7.09
C ASP A 448 -13.11 -31.11 6.33
N ASN A 449 -12.17 -30.90 5.39
CA ASN A 449 -11.50 -31.96 4.65
C ASN A 449 -10.33 -32.61 5.41
N GLY A 450 -10.12 -32.26 6.68
CA GLY A 450 -9.05 -32.80 7.54
C GLY A 450 -7.68 -32.17 7.33
N GLN A 451 -7.52 -31.26 6.37
CA GLN A 451 -6.29 -30.48 6.23
C GLN A 451 -6.22 -29.42 7.34
N SER A 452 -5.01 -29.07 7.76
CA SER A 452 -4.82 -27.96 8.69
C SER A 452 -3.63 -27.12 8.28
N GLN A 453 -3.69 -25.83 8.59
CA GLN A 453 -2.63 -24.88 8.29
C GLN A 453 -2.48 -23.88 9.43
N SER A 454 -1.22 -23.64 9.78
CA SER A 454 -0.85 -22.62 10.75
C SER A 454 -0.45 -21.33 10.03
N PHE A 455 -1.05 -20.23 10.44
CA PHE A 455 -0.83 -18.88 9.94
C PHE A 455 -0.30 -18.01 11.08
N SER A 456 0.48 -16.97 10.78
CA SER A 456 0.70 -15.91 11.77
C SER A 456 -0.64 -15.28 12.15
N TYR A 457 -0.72 -14.71 13.35
CA TYR A 457 -1.95 -14.17 13.91
C TYR A 457 -2.67 -13.20 12.94
N ASP A 458 -1.90 -12.34 12.27
CA ASP A 458 -2.44 -11.35 11.33
C ASP A 458 -2.31 -11.75 9.85
N HIS A 459 -2.00 -12.99 9.51
CA HIS A 459 -1.92 -13.36 8.08
C HIS A 459 -3.25 -13.07 7.35
N LYS A 460 -3.21 -12.49 6.14
CA LYS A 460 -4.43 -12.36 5.34
C LYS A 460 -4.80 -13.70 4.72
N CYS A 461 -6.02 -14.15 5.00
CA CYS A 461 -6.64 -15.33 4.41
C CYS A 461 -7.78 -14.89 3.48
N VAL A 462 -7.98 -15.62 2.38
CA VAL A 462 -9.12 -15.41 1.50
C VAL A 462 -10.21 -16.41 1.87
N VAL A 463 -11.31 -15.93 2.45
CA VAL A 463 -12.42 -16.79 2.90
C VAL A 463 -13.70 -16.45 2.14
N VAL A 464 -14.64 -17.39 2.13
CA VAL A 464 -16.00 -17.23 1.67
C VAL A 464 -16.90 -17.18 2.89
N ARG A 465 -17.50 -16.02 3.11
CA ARG A 465 -18.46 -15.74 4.18
C ARG A 465 -19.71 -15.16 3.55
N ASP A 466 -20.88 -15.68 3.91
CA ASP A 466 -22.17 -15.24 3.34
C ASP A 466 -22.19 -15.22 1.80
N ASN A 467 -21.61 -16.26 1.18
CA ASN A 467 -21.45 -16.40 -0.29
C ASN A 467 -20.69 -15.26 -0.98
N LYS A 468 -19.84 -14.53 -0.25
CA LYS A 468 -18.93 -13.53 -0.80
C LYS A 468 -17.49 -13.91 -0.49
N ILE A 469 -16.62 -13.79 -1.48
CA ILE A 469 -15.17 -13.84 -1.26
C ILE A 469 -14.79 -12.56 -0.50
N ILE A 470 -14.19 -12.75 0.67
CA ILE A 470 -13.70 -11.67 1.52
C ILE A 470 -12.27 -11.98 1.95
N ASP A 471 -11.43 -10.95 2.01
CA ASP A 471 -10.15 -11.04 2.71
C ASP A 471 -10.42 -10.84 4.20
N CYS A 472 -9.91 -11.74 5.05
CA CYS A 472 -9.91 -11.57 6.50
C CYS A 472 -8.56 -11.93 7.11
N LEU A 473 -8.38 -11.69 8.41
CA LEU A 473 -7.17 -12.07 9.13
C LEU A 473 -7.32 -13.54 9.52
N ALA A 474 -6.21 -14.26 9.67
CA ALA A 474 -6.23 -15.62 10.18
C ALA A 474 -6.95 -15.70 11.53
N GLN A 475 -6.74 -14.73 12.43
CA GLN A 475 -7.45 -14.64 13.72
C GLN A 475 -8.97 -14.43 13.60
N ASP A 476 -9.43 -13.85 12.49
CA ASP A 476 -10.84 -13.55 12.25
C ASP A 476 -11.55 -14.65 11.46
N VAL A 477 -10.84 -15.72 11.10
CA VAL A 477 -11.44 -16.89 10.49
C VAL A 477 -12.30 -17.58 11.54
N LYS A 478 -13.55 -17.82 11.19
CA LYS A 478 -14.55 -18.49 12.01
C LYS A 478 -14.79 -19.88 11.47
N THR A 479 -15.30 -20.76 12.32
CA THR A 479 -15.78 -22.08 11.89
C THR A 479 -16.98 -21.99 10.95
N THR A 480 -17.65 -20.84 10.87
CA THR A 480 -18.70 -20.56 9.88
C THR A 480 -18.14 -20.17 8.51
N ASP A 481 -16.85 -19.85 8.41
CA ASP A 481 -16.21 -19.46 7.16
C ASP A 481 -15.82 -20.68 6.34
N LYS A 482 -15.54 -20.43 5.07
CA LYS A 482 -14.96 -21.42 4.18
C LYS A 482 -13.71 -20.84 3.54
N LEU A 483 -12.63 -21.60 3.43
CA LEU A 483 -11.41 -21.17 2.74
C LEU A 483 -11.48 -21.55 1.27
N LEU A 484 -10.88 -20.71 0.42
CA LEU A 484 -10.65 -21.05 -0.98
C LEU A 484 -9.44 -21.98 -1.07
N LEU A 485 -9.64 -23.10 -1.75
CA LEU A 485 -8.61 -24.03 -2.15
C LEU A 485 -8.56 -24.05 -3.68
N ALA A 486 -7.38 -24.15 -4.27
CA ALA A 486 -7.23 -24.40 -5.70
C ALA A 486 -7.98 -25.69 -6.12
N ARG A 487 -8.77 -25.59 -7.18
CA ARG A 487 -9.44 -26.70 -7.88
C ARG A 487 -8.44 -27.59 -8.59
N HIS A 488 -7.34 -26.98 -9.02
CA HIS A 488 -6.11 -27.60 -9.48
C HIS A 488 -5.01 -27.54 -8.41
N GLY A 489 -5.40 -27.49 -7.13
CA GLY A 489 -4.46 -27.70 -6.05
C GLY A 489 -4.01 -29.15 -6.02
N TYR A 490 -2.77 -29.39 -5.58
CA TYR A 490 -2.14 -30.71 -5.57
C TYR A 490 -2.88 -31.67 -4.61
N ASN A 491 -3.99 -32.25 -5.10
CA ASN A 491 -4.83 -33.22 -4.42
C ASN A 491 -5.35 -34.22 -5.46
N GLU A 492 -5.21 -35.50 -5.16
CA GLU A 492 -5.56 -36.57 -6.06
C GLU A 492 -7.08 -36.64 -6.30
N SER A 493 -7.54 -36.32 -7.51
CA SER A 493 -8.97 -36.21 -7.81
C SER A 493 -9.68 -37.57 -7.89
N SER A 494 -11.02 -37.56 -7.92
CA SER A 494 -11.84 -38.71 -8.36
C SER A 494 -12.05 -38.75 -9.88
N ILE A 495 -11.37 -37.87 -10.63
CA ILE A 495 -11.55 -37.73 -12.08
C ILE A 495 -10.79 -38.86 -12.76
N GLY A 496 -11.51 -39.58 -13.61
CA GLY A 496 -10.98 -40.73 -14.32
C GLY A 496 -11.07 -42.03 -13.51
N THR A 497 -11.66 -43.05 -14.12
CA THR A 497 -11.66 -44.43 -13.62
C THR A 497 -10.42 -45.17 -14.13
N TYR A 498 -10.08 -46.29 -13.48
CA TYR A 498 -9.06 -47.21 -13.98
C TYR A 498 -9.26 -47.57 -15.47
N GLU A 499 -10.51 -47.86 -15.86
CA GLU A 499 -10.88 -48.18 -17.24
C GLU A 499 -10.60 -47.01 -18.19
N SER A 500 -11.02 -45.79 -17.85
CA SER A 500 -10.75 -44.63 -18.69
C SER A 500 -9.24 -44.30 -18.76
N GLY A 501 -8.50 -44.53 -17.67
CA GLY A 501 -7.05 -44.39 -17.63
C GLY A 501 -6.36 -45.42 -18.54
N LYS A 502 -6.83 -46.68 -18.54
CA LYS A 502 -6.36 -47.73 -19.47
C LYS A 502 -6.55 -47.32 -20.92
N ILE A 503 -7.69 -46.72 -21.27
CA ILE A 503 -7.94 -46.22 -22.64
C ILE A 503 -6.95 -45.12 -23.02
N ILE A 504 -6.62 -44.20 -22.10
CA ILE A 504 -5.59 -43.18 -22.33
C ILE A 504 -4.19 -43.81 -22.43
N GLY A 505 -3.89 -44.84 -21.63
CA GLY A 505 -2.66 -45.64 -21.75
C GLY A 505 -2.54 -46.32 -23.11
N TYR A 506 -3.60 -46.97 -23.59
CA TYR A 506 -3.67 -47.54 -24.94
C TYR A 506 -3.49 -46.47 -26.02
N TYR A 507 -4.07 -45.28 -25.82
CA TYR A 507 -3.92 -44.18 -26.76
C TYR A 507 -2.49 -43.66 -26.80
N LEU A 508 -1.83 -43.49 -25.64
CA LEU A 508 -0.44 -43.06 -25.57
C LEU A 508 0.49 -44.01 -26.33
N ALA A 509 0.29 -45.32 -26.16
CA ALA A 509 1.05 -46.35 -26.86
C ALA A 509 0.72 -46.45 -28.36
N GLU A 510 -0.55 -46.73 -28.70
CA GLU A 510 -0.95 -47.21 -30.04
C GLU A 510 -1.98 -46.32 -30.76
N GLY A 511 -2.36 -45.19 -30.14
CA GLY A 511 -3.44 -44.33 -30.62
C GLY A 511 -3.01 -43.13 -31.47
N TRP A 512 -3.93 -42.62 -32.29
CA TRP A 512 -3.80 -41.31 -32.95
C TRP A 512 -5.18 -40.74 -33.30
N ILE A 513 -5.26 -39.42 -33.52
CA ILE A 513 -6.46 -38.74 -33.98
C ILE A 513 -6.29 -38.33 -35.46
N THR A 514 -7.35 -38.49 -36.27
CA THR A 514 -7.33 -38.05 -37.68
C THR A 514 -7.27 -36.53 -37.79
N HIS A 515 -6.66 -35.99 -38.85
CA HIS A 515 -6.51 -34.53 -39.07
C HIS A 515 -7.82 -33.72 -39.01
N ASN A 516 -8.98 -34.36 -39.24
CA ASN A 516 -10.29 -33.70 -39.19
C ASN A 516 -10.92 -33.69 -37.78
N ASN A 517 -10.22 -34.16 -36.74
CA ASN A 517 -10.67 -34.20 -35.34
C ASN A 517 -12.02 -34.91 -35.11
N VAL A 518 -12.36 -35.88 -35.94
CA VAL A 518 -13.66 -36.61 -35.86
C VAL A 518 -13.53 -38.06 -35.41
N GLU A 519 -12.32 -38.63 -35.44
CA GLU A 519 -12.07 -40.06 -35.19
C GLU A 519 -10.83 -40.29 -34.31
N VAL A 520 -11.00 -41.09 -33.26
CA VAL A 520 -9.90 -41.67 -32.47
C VAL A 520 -9.60 -43.06 -33.02
N ASN A 521 -8.34 -43.32 -33.35
CA ASN A 521 -7.89 -44.57 -33.96
C ASN A 521 -6.86 -45.27 -33.06
N PHE A 522 -6.87 -46.60 -33.06
CA PHE A 522 -5.87 -47.45 -32.39
C PHE A 522 -5.41 -48.56 -33.34
N ALA A 523 -4.15 -48.95 -33.26
CA ALA A 523 -3.60 -50.12 -33.94
C ALA A 523 -3.14 -51.16 -32.90
N ILE A 524 -3.97 -52.17 -32.63
CA ILE A 524 -3.73 -53.14 -31.56
C ILE A 524 -3.28 -54.47 -32.17
N ASN A 525 -2.24 -55.10 -31.64
CA ASN A 525 -1.74 -56.40 -32.10
C ASN A 525 -2.87 -57.46 -32.26
N ASP A 526 -2.83 -58.27 -33.32
CA ASP A 526 -3.88 -59.25 -33.64
C ASP A 526 -4.11 -60.33 -32.56
N LYS A 527 -3.10 -60.61 -31.74
CA LYS A 527 -3.21 -61.51 -30.57
C LYS A 527 -3.90 -60.86 -29.37
N ARG A 528 -4.06 -59.54 -29.35
CA ARG A 528 -4.67 -58.76 -28.24
C ARG A 528 -6.08 -58.28 -28.56
N LYS A 529 -6.87 -59.17 -29.14
CA LYS A 529 -8.28 -58.92 -29.47
C LYS A 529 -9.11 -58.53 -28.24
N ASP A 530 -8.70 -58.97 -27.04
CA ASP A 530 -9.25 -58.54 -25.75
C ASP A 530 -9.25 -57.01 -25.60
N ILE A 531 -8.15 -56.34 -25.94
CA ILE A 531 -8.04 -54.87 -25.86
C ILE A 531 -8.98 -54.18 -26.86
N CYS A 532 -9.16 -54.74 -28.06
CA CYS A 532 -10.09 -54.18 -29.04
C CYS A 532 -11.54 -54.19 -28.56
N GLU A 533 -11.92 -55.28 -27.87
CA GLU A 533 -13.24 -55.41 -27.26
C GLU A 533 -13.42 -54.45 -26.08
N GLU A 534 -12.37 -54.25 -25.26
CA GLU A 534 -12.36 -53.24 -24.18
C GLU A 534 -12.55 -51.81 -24.70
N ILE A 535 -11.79 -51.41 -25.74
CA ILE A 535 -11.92 -50.07 -26.35
C ILE A 535 -13.32 -49.88 -26.93
N LYS A 536 -13.83 -50.90 -27.64
CA LYS A 536 -15.18 -50.87 -28.22
C LYS A 536 -16.24 -50.69 -27.14
N ALA A 537 -16.24 -51.55 -26.13
CA ALA A 537 -17.21 -51.51 -25.05
C ALA A 537 -17.17 -50.17 -24.29
N PHE A 538 -15.98 -49.62 -24.05
CA PHE A 538 -15.82 -48.35 -23.34
C PHE A 538 -16.46 -47.19 -24.11
N PHE A 539 -16.18 -47.04 -25.41
CA PHE A 539 -16.67 -45.91 -26.18
C PHE A 539 -18.16 -46.04 -26.57
N GLU A 540 -18.64 -47.26 -26.86
CA GLU A 540 -20.07 -47.51 -27.11
C GLU A 540 -20.90 -47.21 -25.85
N LYS A 541 -20.42 -47.65 -24.68
CA LYS A 541 -21.14 -47.47 -23.41
C LYS A 541 -21.13 -46.02 -22.91
N ASN A 542 -19.96 -45.37 -22.91
CA ASN A 542 -19.79 -44.08 -22.23
C ASN A 542 -20.04 -42.86 -23.12
N PHE A 543 -19.91 -42.99 -24.45
CA PHE A 543 -20.04 -41.88 -25.38
C PHE A 543 -21.08 -42.12 -26.48
N ALA A 544 -21.78 -43.27 -26.45
CA ALA A 544 -22.67 -43.72 -27.51
C ALA A 544 -21.99 -43.68 -28.90
N SER A 545 -20.67 -43.81 -28.93
CA SER A 545 -19.86 -43.74 -30.15
C SER A 545 -20.07 -45.00 -30.98
N ARG A 546 -20.15 -44.83 -32.31
CA ARG A 546 -20.04 -45.97 -33.23
C ARG A 546 -18.59 -46.42 -33.26
N VAL A 547 -18.33 -47.71 -33.05
CA VAL A 547 -16.97 -48.27 -33.11
C VAL A 547 -16.87 -49.35 -34.19
N SER A 548 -15.85 -49.25 -35.03
CA SER A 548 -15.53 -50.23 -36.07
C SER A 548 -14.20 -50.90 -35.76
N VAL A 549 -14.17 -52.24 -35.73
CA VAL A 549 -12.95 -53.03 -35.56
C VAL A 549 -12.69 -53.78 -36.87
N ILE A 550 -11.54 -53.55 -37.48
CA ILE A 550 -11.15 -54.14 -38.78
C ILE A 550 -9.81 -54.87 -38.58
N LEU A 551 -9.74 -56.15 -38.92
CA LEU A 551 -8.50 -56.90 -38.94
C LEU A 551 -7.68 -56.52 -40.19
N ASP A 552 -6.45 -56.04 -39.97
CA ASP A 552 -5.45 -55.78 -41.01
C ASP A 552 -4.45 -56.94 -41.00
N VAL A 553 -4.69 -57.92 -41.87
CA VAL A 553 -3.93 -59.19 -41.93
C VAL A 553 -2.46 -58.94 -42.30
N ASP A 554 -2.19 -57.91 -43.12
CA ASP A 554 -0.84 -57.59 -43.59
C ASP A 554 0.02 -56.93 -42.49
N LYS A 555 -0.62 -56.25 -41.53
CA LYS A 555 0.05 -55.56 -40.42
C LYS A 555 -0.03 -56.31 -39.09
N HIS A 556 -0.61 -57.51 -39.06
CA HIS A 556 -0.83 -58.30 -37.86
C HIS A 556 -1.48 -57.49 -36.72
N CYS A 557 -2.46 -56.64 -37.05
CA CYS A 557 -3.13 -55.79 -36.08
C CYS A 557 -4.62 -55.58 -36.38
N HIS A 558 -5.40 -55.34 -35.35
CA HIS A 558 -6.75 -54.82 -35.43
C HIS A 558 -6.72 -53.29 -35.39
N LYS A 559 -7.30 -52.66 -36.41
CA LYS A 559 -7.59 -51.23 -36.42
C LYS A 559 -8.93 -50.97 -35.76
N VAL A 560 -8.91 -50.26 -34.64
CA VAL A 560 -10.12 -49.83 -33.93
C VAL A 560 -10.37 -48.36 -34.25
N LYS A 561 -11.52 -48.07 -34.87
CA LYS A 561 -11.96 -46.71 -35.20
C LYS A 561 -13.15 -46.31 -34.35
N VAL A 562 -13.00 -45.24 -33.58
CA VAL A 562 -14.04 -44.70 -32.71
C VAL A 562 -14.53 -43.37 -33.29
N PHE A 563 -15.80 -43.32 -33.66
CA PHE A 563 -16.41 -42.14 -34.26
C PHE A 563 -17.15 -41.31 -33.21
N GLY A 564 -16.89 -40.00 -33.18
CA GLY A 564 -17.66 -39.05 -32.37
C GLY A 564 -16.81 -37.97 -31.70
N ALA A 565 -17.31 -36.74 -31.69
CA ALA A 565 -16.64 -35.59 -31.09
C ALA A 565 -16.37 -35.78 -29.58
N GLY A 566 -17.27 -36.44 -28.86
CA GLY A 566 -17.10 -36.74 -27.44
C GLY A 566 -15.87 -37.64 -27.16
N ALA A 567 -15.59 -38.62 -28.03
CA ALA A 567 -14.42 -39.48 -27.90
C ALA A 567 -13.10 -38.72 -28.15
N VAL A 568 -13.10 -37.81 -29.13
CA VAL A 568 -11.95 -36.95 -29.42
C VAL A 568 -11.69 -35.98 -28.27
N MET A 569 -12.74 -35.34 -27.75
CA MET A 569 -12.64 -34.44 -26.60
C MET A 569 -12.13 -35.16 -25.35
N PHE A 570 -12.57 -36.39 -25.10
CA PHE A 570 -12.09 -37.21 -23.99
C PHE A 570 -10.58 -37.44 -24.04
N VAL A 571 -10.02 -37.79 -25.20
CA VAL A 571 -8.57 -38.01 -25.35
C VAL A 571 -7.79 -36.69 -25.22
N LYS A 572 -8.24 -35.63 -25.87
CA LYS A 572 -7.57 -34.31 -25.87
C LYS A 572 -7.58 -33.62 -24.51
N GLN A 573 -8.39 -34.09 -23.56
CA GLN A 573 -8.40 -33.60 -22.18
C GLN A 573 -7.14 -34.00 -21.40
N PHE A 574 -6.45 -35.08 -21.80
CA PHE A 574 -5.32 -35.65 -21.06
C PHE A 574 -4.02 -35.67 -21.87
N ILE A 575 -4.11 -35.72 -23.20
CA ILE A 575 -2.95 -35.82 -24.09
C ILE A 575 -2.99 -34.69 -25.12
N SER A 576 -1.89 -33.94 -25.26
CA SER A 576 -1.69 -33.02 -26.38
C SER A 576 -0.98 -33.67 -27.54
N ASN A 577 -1.27 -33.13 -28.73
CA ASN A 577 -0.76 -33.55 -30.04
C ASN A 577 -1.25 -34.95 -30.46
N ASP A 578 -1.35 -35.15 -31.77
CA ASP A 578 -2.15 -36.24 -32.33
C ASP A 578 -1.28 -37.40 -32.86
N LYS A 579 0.00 -37.17 -33.17
CA LYS A 579 0.94 -38.18 -33.68
C LYS A 579 1.91 -38.69 -32.62
N ALA A 580 2.31 -39.96 -32.73
CA ALA A 580 3.18 -40.65 -31.76
C ALA A 580 4.47 -39.89 -31.38
N ILE A 581 5.10 -39.20 -32.34
CA ILE A 581 6.37 -38.47 -32.12
C ILE A 581 6.24 -37.14 -31.38
N GLU A 582 5.02 -36.62 -31.24
CA GLU A 582 4.75 -35.27 -30.69
C GLU A 582 3.85 -35.30 -29.46
N LYS A 583 3.27 -36.44 -29.11
CA LYS A 583 2.41 -36.60 -27.92
C LYS A 583 3.07 -36.05 -26.65
N ARG A 584 2.28 -35.37 -25.82
CA ARG A 584 2.65 -34.87 -24.49
C ARG A 584 1.52 -35.15 -23.51
N ILE A 585 1.87 -35.37 -22.25
CA ILE A 585 0.88 -35.52 -21.18
C ILE A 585 0.49 -34.12 -20.68
N GLU A 586 -0.79 -33.80 -20.73
CA GLU A 586 -1.32 -32.54 -20.20
C GLU A 586 -1.17 -32.47 -18.67
N CYS A 587 -0.95 -31.27 -18.13
CA CYS A 587 -0.83 -31.04 -16.68
C CYS A 587 -2.01 -31.63 -15.91
N ARG A 588 -3.21 -31.58 -16.50
CA ARG A 588 -4.44 -32.15 -15.93
C ARG A 588 -4.35 -33.64 -15.63
N THR A 589 -3.51 -34.39 -16.34
CA THR A 589 -3.33 -35.83 -16.12
C THR A 589 -2.66 -36.11 -14.78
N TYR A 590 -1.80 -35.21 -14.30
CA TYR A 590 -1.18 -35.32 -12.98
C TYR A 590 -2.21 -35.13 -11.85
N ASP A 591 -3.33 -34.46 -12.13
CA ASP A 591 -4.42 -34.21 -11.18
C ASP A 591 -5.47 -35.35 -11.13
N THR A 592 -5.37 -36.40 -11.96
CA THR A 592 -6.37 -37.50 -12.05
C THR A 592 -6.32 -38.50 -10.89
N SER A 593 -7.26 -39.44 -10.79
CA SER A 593 -7.26 -40.41 -9.67
C SER A 593 -6.06 -41.38 -9.69
N PHE A 594 -5.67 -41.94 -8.52
CA PHE A 594 -4.68 -43.05 -8.47
C PHE A 594 -4.99 -44.10 -9.54
N GLU A 595 -6.26 -44.51 -9.58
CA GLU A 595 -6.75 -45.56 -10.45
C GLU A 595 -6.64 -45.15 -11.92
N PHE A 596 -6.88 -43.89 -12.25
CA PHE A 596 -6.69 -43.40 -13.61
C PHE A 596 -5.21 -43.41 -14.02
N ARG A 597 -4.31 -42.87 -13.19
CA ARG A 597 -2.86 -42.84 -13.48
C ARG A 597 -2.26 -44.25 -13.51
N LYS A 598 -2.72 -45.13 -12.61
CA LYS A 598 -2.41 -46.57 -12.61
C LYS A 598 -3.00 -47.27 -13.84
N GLY A 599 -4.19 -46.87 -14.29
CA GLY A 599 -4.79 -47.31 -15.54
C GLY A 599 -3.96 -46.89 -16.75
N ILE A 600 -3.45 -45.66 -16.78
CA ILE A 600 -2.53 -45.20 -17.84
C ILE A 600 -1.27 -46.07 -17.85
N TYR A 601 -0.67 -46.31 -16.68
CA TYR A 601 0.49 -47.19 -16.52
C TYR A 601 0.23 -48.60 -17.05
N ASP A 602 -0.83 -49.25 -16.55
CA ASP A 602 -1.17 -50.63 -16.92
C ASP A 602 -1.60 -50.74 -18.39
N GLY A 603 -2.33 -49.74 -18.89
CA GLY A 603 -2.77 -49.66 -20.28
C GLY A 603 -1.61 -49.51 -21.25
N TYR A 604 -0.68 -48.60 -20.96
CA TYR A 604 0.51 -48.40 -21.79
C TYR A 604 1.37 -49.67 -21.86
N LEU A 605 1.64 -50.30 -20.72
CA LEU A 605 2.40 -51.56 -20.67
C LEU A 605 1.65 -52.75 -21.30
N ALA A 606 0.33 -52.73 -21.34
CA ALA A 606 -0.45 -53.83 -21.90
C ALA A 606 -0.41 -53.87 -23.43
N THR A 607 -0.21 -52.75 -24.12
CA THR A 607 -0.10 -52.71 -25.59
C THR A 607 1.35 -52.72 -26.06
N ASP A 608 2.22 -51.98 -25.35
CA ASP A 608 3.60 -51.73 -25.76
C ASP A 608 4.62 -52.62 -25.02
N GLY A 609 4.16 -53.39 -24.04
CA GLY A 609 4.98 -54.28 -23.22
C GLY A 609 5.29 -55.61 -23.89
N SER A 610 6.53 -56.10 -23.77
CA SER A 610 6.91 -57.40 -24.34
C SER A 610 6.10 -58.57 -23.75
N GLU A 611 5.62 -59.49 -24.61
CA GLU A 611 4.80 -60.67 -24.25
C GLU A 611 5.40 -61.52 -23.11
N LYS A 612 6.72 -61.48 -22.94
CA LYS A 612 7.44 -62.34 -22.00
C LYS A 612 7.60 -61.76 -20.60
N CYS A 613 7.52 -60.43 -20.40
CA CYS A 613 7.84 -59.87 -19.08
C CYS A 613 6.98 -58.70 -18.57
N LYS A 614 6.05 -58.07 -19.31
CA LYS A 614 5.25 -56.91 -18.83
C LYS A 614 6.04 -55.78 -18.13
N ILE A 615 7.35 -55.66 -18.39
CA ILE A 615 8.25 -54.72 -17.72
C ILE A 615 9.08 -53.87 -18.69
N PHE A 616 8.99 -54.14 -20.00
CA PHE A 616 9.74 -53.41 -21.03
C PHE A 616 8.79 -52.75 -22.01
N ALA A 617 8.76 -51.41 -22.03
CA ALA A 617 8.03 -50.61 -23.01
C ALA A 617 8.98 -49.66 -23.74
N HIS A 618 8.57 -49.11 -24.88
CA HIS A 618 9.42 -48.31 -25.76
C HIS A 618 8.76 -47.03 -26.28
N THR A 619 9.55 -45.98 -26.45
CA THR A 619 9.10 -44.78 -27.19
C THR A 619 10.29 -44.06 -27.82
N THR A 620 10.07 -43.49 -29.00
CA THR A 620 11.05 -42.63 -29.68
C THR A 620 10.92 -41.16 -29.24
N ASN A 621 9.83 -40.78 -28.56
CA ASN A 621 9.56 -39.43 -28.09
C ASN A 621 10.19 -39.16 -26.71
N LYS A 622 11.24 -38.34 -26.67
CA LYS A 622 11.99 -38.00 -25.44
C LYS A 622 11.11 -37.31 -24.39
N LYS A 623 10.29 -36.35 -24.82
CA LYS A 623 9.51 -35.52 -23.90
C LYS A 623 8.36 -36.33 -23.29
N LEU A 624 7.73 -37.19 -24.08
CA LEU A 624 6.73 -38.13 -23.58
C LEU A 624 7.33 -39.10 -22.55
N CYS A 625 8.56 -39.57 -22.79
CA CYS A 625 9.30 -40.41 -21.85
C CYS A 625 9.53 -39.71 -20.50
N GLU A 626 9.93 -38.45 -20.51
CA GLU A 626 10.10 -37.64 -19.27
C GLU A 626 8.75 -37.41 -18.57
N ASP A 627 7.70 -37.08 -19.32
CA ASP A 627 6.35 -36.91 -18.78
C ASP A 627 5.82 -38.21 -18.13
N MET A 628 6.07 -39.37 -18.75
CA MET A 628 5.65 -40.68 -18.22
C MET A 628 6.39 -41.06 -16.95
N ILE A 629 7.71 -40.84 -16.89
CA ILE A 629 8.50 -41.07 -15.66
C ILE A 629 7.96 -40.21 -14.53
N ALA A 630 7.69 -38.92 -14.81
CA ALA A 630 7.12 -38.01 -13.83
C ALA A 630 5.73 -38.46 -13.38
N LEU A 631 4.85 -38.84 -14.31
CA LEU A 631 3.49 -39.28 -14.00
C LEU A 631 3.49 -40.59 -13.19
N PHE A 632 4.35 -41.55 -13.53
CA PHE A 632 4.40 -42.85 -12.86
C PHE A 632 5.07 -42.79 -11.48
N ALA A 633 6.01 -41.86 -11.29
CA ALA A 633 6.52 -41.56 -9.96
C ALA A 633 5.41 -41.12 -9.00
N THR A 634 4.35 -40.46 -9.49
CA THR A 634 3.18 -40.07 -8.66
C THR A 634 2.36 -41.26 -8.13
N ILE A 635 2.53 -42.46 -8.70
CA ILE A 635 1.88 -43.69 -8.24
C ILE A 635 2.88 -44.70 -7.65
N GLY A 636 4.09 -44.23 -7.30
CA GLY A 636 5.15 -45.07 -6.74
C GLY A 636 5.73 -46.07 -7.73
N LYS A 637 5.73 -45.76 -9.03
CA LYS A 637 6.34 -46.59 -10.08
C LYS A 637 7.55 -45.87 -10.69
N TYR A 638 8.72 -46.48 -10.52
CA TYR A 638 9.98 -45.99 -11.04
C TYR A 638 10.42 -46.79 -12.26
N PHE A 639 11.13 -46.12 -13.17
CA PHE A 639 11.65 -46.70 -14.39
C PHE A 639 13.11 -46.31 -14.59
N GLU A 640 13.92 -47.28 -15.02
CA GLU A 640 15.21 -47.03 -15.63
C GLU A 640 15.02 -46.95 -17.15
N TYR A 641 15.67 -45.98 -17.82
CA TYR A 641 15.68 -45.96 -19.28
C TYR A 641 17.05 -46.31 -19.87
N GLN A 642 17.03 -47.08 -20.94
CA GLN A 642 18.19 -47.37 -21.79
C GLN A 642 17.91 -46.89 -23.21
N ILE A 643 18.94 -46.40 -23.90
CA ILE A 643 18.84 -45.95 -25.30
C ILE A 643 19.55 -46.97 -26.18
N ASP A 644 18.88 -47.49 -27.21
CA ASP A 644 19.55 -48.32 -28.23
C ASP A 644 20.20 -47.50 -29.35
N GLU A 645 20.94 -48.18 -30.22
CA GLU A 645 21.63 -47.61 -31.38
C GLU A 645 20.70 -46.89 -32.38
N LYS A 646 19.38 -47.11 -32.29
CA LYS A 646 18.34 -46.48 -33.13
C LYS A 646 17.65 -45.31 -32.41
N ASN A 647 18.16 -44.88 -31.26
CA ASN A 647 17.60 -43.81 -30.42
C ASN A 647 16.22 -44.15 -29.83
N THR A 648 15.88 -45.44 -29.78
CA THR A 648 14.66 -45.96 -29.13
C THR A 648 14.92 -46.05 -27.64
N ARG A 649 14.05 -45.46 -26.82
CA ARG A 649 14.17 -45.50 -25.35
C ARG A 649 13.35 -46.64 -24.82
N TYR A 650 13.95 -47.50 -24.00
CA TYR A 650 13.29 -48.62 -23.33
C TYR A 650 13.12 -48.32 -21.85
N PHE A 651 11.95 -48.61 -21.29
CA PHE A 651 11.65 -48.48 -19.86
C PHE A 651 11.71 -49.84 -19.19
N LYS A 652 12.43 -49.99 -18.07
CA LYS A 652 12.37 -51.20 -17.23
C LYS A 652 11.63 -50.90 -15.93
N ALA A 653 10.49 -51.54 -15.69
CA ALA A 653 9.77 -51.48 -14.42
C ALA A 653 10.45 -52.39 -13.37
N ASP A 654 10.68 -51.90 -12.16
CA ASP A 654 11.34 -52.66 -11.09
C ASP A 654 10.41 -53.72 -10.46
N LYS A 655 10.98 -54.85 -10.03
CA LYS A 655 10.23 -56.04 -9.57
C LYS A 655 9.95 -56.05 -8.06
N SER A 656 10.50 -55.13 -7.29
CA SER A 656 10.39 -55.09 -5.84
C SER A 656 10.16 -53.66 -5.36
N ASP A 657 8.92 -53.31 -5.00
CA ASP A 657 8.66 -52.11 -4.20
C ASP A 657 7.35 -52.28 -3.40
N LEU A 658 7.51 -52.74 -2.17
CA LEU A 658 6.61 -52.53 -1.03
C LEU A 658 7.42 -51.74 -0.02
N GLU A 659 7.07 -50.48 0.19
CA GLU A 659 6.98 -49.78 1.49
C GLU A 659 6.99 -48.26 1.28
N HIS A 660 5.79 -47.67 1.18
CA HIS A 660 5.33 -46.48 1.92
C HIS A 660 4.14 -45.81 1.22
N PHE A 661 3.15 -45.43 2.03
CA PHE A 661 1.93 -44.66 1.73
C PHE A 661 0.73 -45.41 1.13
N THR A 662 0.09 -46.24 1.97
CA THR A 662 -1.37 -46.37 2.07
C THR A 662 -1.88 -45.25 3.00
N SER A 663 -3.04 -44.58 2.90
CA SER A 663 -4.31 -44.85 2.24
C SER A 663 -5.19 -43.57 2.17
N TYR A 664 -5.98 -43.49 1.09
CA TYR A 664 -7.11 -42.60 0.76
C TYR A 664 -8.36 -42.84 1.64
N LYS A 665 -9.49 -42.09 1.72
CA LYS A 665 -10.21 -41.13 0.84
C LYS A 665 -11.38 -40.51 1.66
N LEU A 666 -11.78 -39.26 1.37
CA LEU A 666 -13.12 -38.70 1.63
C LEU A 666 -13.94 -38.66 0.31
N LYS A 667 -15.27 -38.66 0.39
CA LYS A 667 -16.22 -38.56 -0.72
C LYS A 667 -16.81 -37.14 -0.83
N ILE A 668 -17.11 -36.70 -2.06
CA ILE A 668 -17.54 -35.34 -2.47
C ILE A 668 -18.89 -35.37 -3.23
N GLY A 669 -19.62 -34.26 -3.15
CA GLY A 669 -20.49 -33.68 -4.20
C GLY A 669 -21.30 -32.49 -3.63
N ASP A 670 -21.70 -31.40 -4.30
CA ASP A 670 -21.41 -30.64 -5.56
C ASP A 670 -22.32 -29.34 -5.48
N PRO A 671 -22.38 -28.34 -6.39
CA PRO A 671 -21.43 -27.25 -6.80
C PRO A 671 -21.95 -25.77 -6.66
N GLN A 672 -21.07 -24.73 -6.76
CA GLN A 672 -21.08 -23.60 -7.76
C GLN A 672 -20.22 -22.31 -7.46
N ILE A 673 -19.39 -21.92 -8.46
CA ILE A 673 -18.94 -20.60 -9.03
C ILE A 673 -17.97 -19.63 -8.27
N TYR A 674 -16.70 -19.62 -8.72
CA TYR A 674 -15.87 -18.46 -9.16
C TYR A 674 -14.87 -19.02 -10.19
N ASN A 675 -14.83 -18.47 -11.42
CA ASN A 675 -13.98 -18.87 -12.58
C ASN A 675 -13.19 -20.18 -12.40
N ASP A 676 -13.87 -21.30 -12.60
CA ASP A 676 -13.41 -22.67 -12.85
C ASP A 676 -12.14 -23.26 -12.17
N ASP A 677 -11.48 -22.59 -11.22
CA ASP A 677 -10.14 -22.95 -10.72
C ASP A 677 -10.03 -23.08 -9.19
N TYR A 678 -11.13 -22.94 -8.41
CA TYR A 678 -11.11 -23.06 -6.94
C TYR A 678 -12.29 -23.87 -6.32
N TYR A 679 -12.02 -24.66 -5.26
CA TYR A 679 -13.01 -25.24 -4.32
C TYR A 679 -13.12 -24.38 -3.06
N ILE A 680 -14.25 -24.48 -2.37
CA ILE A 680 -14.51 -23.77 -1.11
C ILE A 680 -14.70 -24.83 -0.03
N VAL A 681 -13.82 -24.87 0.98
CA VAL A 681 -13.85 -25.87 2.06
C VAL A 681 -14.14 -25.19 3.39
N GLY A 682 -15.11 -25.71 4.14
CA GLY A 682 -15.47 -25.16 5.44
C GLY A 682 -14.35 -25.30 6.48
N VAL A 683 -14.38 -24.41 7.46
CA VAL A 683 -13.42 -24.39 8.56
C VAL A 683 -13.98 -25.19 9.73
N SER A 684 -13.36 -26.33 10.05
CA SER A 684 -13.82 -27.22 11.13
C SER A 684 -13.40 -26.73 12.51
N ASN A 685 -12.21 -26.14 12.63
CA ASN A 685 -11.70 -25.62 13.89
C ASN A 685 -10.69 -24.49 13.65
N VAL A 686 -10.67 -23.50 14.54
CA VAL A 686 -9.65 -22.44 14.56
C VAL A 686 -9.04 -22.41 15.94
N GLU A 687 -7.77 -22.79 16.03
CA GLU A 687 -7.05 -22.94 17.28
C GLU A 687 -5.97 -21.85 17.40
N LEU A 688 -5.98 -21.11 18.51
CA LEU A 688 -4.95 -20.15 18.85
C LEU A 688 -3.84 -20.85 19.64
N LEU A 689 -2.64 -20.86 19.08
CA LEU A 689 -1.48 -21.54 19.65
C LEU A 689 -0.42 -20.52 20.08
N ASP A 690 0.32 -20.87 21.12
CA ASP A 690 1.36 -20.03 21.72
C ASP A 690 2.65 -20.05 20.88
N ALA A 691 3.17 -18.87 20.54
CA ALA A 691 4.34 -18.73 19.69
C ALA A 691 5.67 -18.59 20.46
N ARG A 692 5.68 -18.61 21.81
CA ARG A 692 6.87 -18.40 22.65
C ARG A 692 8.02 -19.41 22.45
N ASN A 693 7.79 -20.48 21.67
CA ASN A 693 8.81 -21.48 21.30
C ASN A 693 9.25 -21.39 19.83
N ILE A 694 8.89 -20.32 19.10
CA ILE A 694 9.25 -20.09 17.70
C ILE A 694 10.23 -18.91 17.63
N ASP A 695 11.54 -19.20 17.66
CA ASP A 695 12.58 -18.16 17.71
C ASP A 695 12.71 -17.32 16.41
N THR A 696 12.17 -17.77 15.26
CA THR A 696 12.43 -17.15 13.94
C THR A 696 11.34 -17.49 12.90
N VAL A 697 10.88 -16.48 12.13
CA VAL A 697 10.14 -16.68 10.87
C VAL A 697 11.08 -16.65 9.68
N TYR A 698 10.69 -17.36 8.61
CA TYR A 698 11.50 -17.52 7.42
C TYR A 698 10.84 -16.76 6.28
N ASN A 699 11.64 -16.04 5.50
CA ASN A 699 11.16 -15.16 4.46
C ASN A 699 11.88 -15.45 3.14
N PHE A 700 11.17 -15.29 2.03
CA PHE A 700 11.76 -15.37 0.71
C PHE A 700 11.04 -14.46 -0.27
N THR A 701 11.81 -13.93 -1.22
CA THR A 701 11.36 -13.01 -2.28
C THR A 701 11.30 -13.79 -3.59
N VAL A 702 10.27 -13.54 -4.41
CA VAL A 702 10.02 -14.29 -5.66
C VAL A 702 9.85 -13.34 -6.84
N ASN A 703 10.20 -13.82 -8.03
CA ASN A 703 10.05 -13.05 -9.26
C ASN A 703 8.62 -13.17 -9.85
N THR A 704 7.60 -12.72 -9.10
CA THR A 704 6.22 -12.65 -9.63
C THR A 704 5.45 -11.47 -9.02
N PRO A 705 4.62 -10.75 -9.81
CA PRO A 705 3.72 -9.71 -9.31
C PRO A 705 2.45 -10.26 -8.62
N GLU A 706 2.23 -11.58 -8.63
CA GLU A 706 1.00 -12.19 -8.12
C GLU A 706 0.96 -12.22 -6.58
N HIS A 707 0.13 -11.40 -5.94
CA HIS A 707 0.00 -11.36 -4.47
C HIS A 707 -0.74 -12.56 -3.85
N ILE A 708 -1.09 -13.57 -4.64
CA ILE A 708 -1.77 -14.78 -4.18
C ILE A 708 -0.79 -15.95 -4.26
N TYR A 709 -0.75 -16.72 -3.20
CA TYR A 709 0.18 -17.81 -2.98
C TYR A 709 -0.58 -19.11 -2.66
N GLU A 710 -0.30 -20.16 -3.42
CA GLU A 710 -0.86 -21.50 -3.22
C GLU A 710 0.11 -22.38 -2.42
N LEU A 711 -0.35 -22.89 -1.29
CA LEU A 711 0.39 -23.85 -0.48
C LEU A 711 0.31 -25.28 -1.07
N PRO A 712 1.26 -26.19 -0.78
CA PRO A 712 1.24 -27.56 -1.30
C PRO A 712 0.02 -28.42 -0.93
N ASN A 713 -0.83 -27.96 -0.03
CA ASN A 713 -2.11 -28.59 0.33
C ASN A 713 -3.30 -28.00 -0.45
N GLY A 714 -3.05 -27.05 -1.36
CA GLY A 714 -4.04 -26.36 -2.19
C GLY A 714 -4.68 -25.14 -1.54
N ILE A 715 -4.34 -24.79 -0.29
CA ILE A 715 -4.90 -23.62 0.39
C ILE A 715 -4.31 -22.34 -0.22
N ILE A 716 -5.20 -21.42 -0.59
CA ILE A 716 -4.81 -20.11 -1.11
C ILE A 716 -4.62 -19.13 0.03
N THR A 717 -3.55 -18.36 -0.05
CA THR A 717 -3.29 -17.28 0.89
C THR A 717 -2.60 -16.10 0.21
N HIS A 718 -2.36 -15.00 0.94
CA HIS A 718 -1.68 -13.83 0.38
C HIS A 718 -0.16 -13.96 0.46
N GLN A 719 0.54 -13.44 -0.55
CA GLN A 719 1.94 -13.09 -0.44
C GLN A 719 2.07 -12.05 0.66
N CYS A 720 2.84 -12.40 1.69
CA CYS A 720 3.38 -11.49 2.69
C CYS A 720 2.49 -11.11 3.89
N CYS A 721 2.96 -11.50 5.09
CA CYS A 721 2.54 -10.90 6.36
C CYS A 721 3.05 -9.47 6.59
N ARG A 722 3.97 -8.95 5.75
CA ARG A 722 4.62 -7.61 5.82
C ARG A 722 4.02 -6.60 4.82
N LEU A 723 3.29 -7.05 3.79
CA LEU A 723 2.39 -6.21 2.96
C LEU A 723 1.13 -5.86 3.72
N ARG A 724 0.70 -6.76 4.60
CA ARG A 724 -0.17 -6.40 5.69
C ARG A 724 0.65 -5.60 6.70
N LEU A 725 0.50 -4.29 6.64
CA LEU A 725 0.94 -3.43 7.72
C LEU A 725 0.18 -3.90 8.96
N ASP A 726 0.91 -4.34 9.98
CA ASP A 726 0.32 -4.45 11.31
C ASP A 726 -0.31 -3.09 11.61
N LEU A 727 -1.62 -3.08 11.82
CA LEU A 727 -2.37 -1.85 12.06
C LEU A 727 -1.96 -1.20 13.38
N ARG A 728 -1.27 -1.94 14.26
CA ARG A 728 -0.62 -1.42 15.46
C ARG A 728 0.68 -0.70 15.14
N GLU A 729 1.36 -1.07 14.06
CA GLU A 729 2.64 -0.50 13.67
C GLU A 729 2.49 0.64 12.67
N LEU A 730 3.06 1.79 13.04
CA LEU A 730 3.18 2.93 12.14
C LEU A 730 4.49 2.84 11.36
N ARG A 731 4.43 2.29 10.16
CA ARG A 731 5.61 2.18 9.29
C ARG A 731 5.78 3.41 8.41
N LYS A 732 7.03 3.82 8.21
CA LYS A 732 7.40 4.75 7.14
C LYS A 732 7.32 3.99 5.82
N LYS A 733 6.46 4.42 4.91
CA LYS A 733 6.47 3.94 3.52
C LYS A 733 6.88 5.09 2.61
N SER A 734 7.60 4.78 1.53
CA SER A 734 7.73 5.68 0.38
C SER A 734 6.33 5.95 -0.17
N GLY A 735 5.78 7.11 0.18
CA GLY A 735 4.34 7.34 0.11
C GLY A 735 3.95 8.72 0.60
N GLY A 736 4.51 9.77 -0.01
CA GLY A 736 4.11 11.16 0.21
C GLY A 736 3.64 11.82 -1.08
N PHE A 737 3.16 13.06 -0.98
CA PHE A 737 2.75 13.90 -2.11
C PHE A 737 3.76 13.96 -3.29
N PHE A 738 5.05 13.69 -3.05
CA PHE A 738 6.12 13.78 -4.06
C PHE A 738 6.76 12.45 -4.50
N GLY A 739 6.34 11.31 -3.93
CA GLY A 739 6.91 10.00 -4.21
C GLY A 739 6.07 8.89 -3.60
N SER A 740 5.07 8.40 -4.34
CA SER A 740 4.30 7.22 -3.97
C SER A 740 4.97 5.97 -4.50
N GLY A 741 5.13 4.94 -3.68
CA GLY A 741 5.51 3.61 -4.15
C GLY A 741 4.47 3.01 -5.12
N GLU A 742 4.83 1.92 -5.79
CA GLU A 742 3.93 1.23 -6.71
C GLU A 742 2.62 0.79 -6.00
N SER A 743 1.47 1.07 -6.61
CA SER A 743 0.13 0.66 -6.13
C SER A 743 -0.24 1.17 -4.73
N THR A 744 0.35 2.27 -4.28
CA THR A 744 0.05 2.95 -3.01
C THR A 744 -0.15 4.45 -3.24
N GLY A 745 -0.71 5.13 -2.25
CA GLY A 745 -1.05 6.56 -2.33
C GLY A 745 -1.91 6.96 -1.14
N SER A 746 -2.73 7.99 -1.32
CA SER A 746 -3.68 8.44 -0.28
C SER A 746 -5.08 8.62 -0.86
N VAL A 747 -6.09 8.18 -0.09
CA VAL A 747 -7.50 8.41 -0.45
C VAL A 747 -7.95 9.84 -0.16
N GLY A 748 -7.22 10.55 0.72
CA GLY A 748 -7.56 11.90 1.15
C GLY A 748 -6.64 12.40 2.26
N VAL A 749 -6.52 13.72 2.32
CA VAL A 749 -5.75 14.43 3.36
C VAL A 749 -6.68 15.33 4.16
N VAL A 750 -6.53 15.35 5.48
CA VAL A 750 -7.17 16.31 6.37
C VAL A 750 -6.11 16.97 7.25
N THR A 751 -6.03 18.30 7.22
CA THR A 751 -5.06 19.08 8.00
C THR A 751 -5.74 19.73 9.20
N ILE A 752 -5.14 19.56 10.38
CA ILE A 752 -5.63 20.16 11.63
C ILE A 752 -5.01 21.55 11.84
N ASN A 753 -5.84 22.52 12.27
CA ASN A 753 -5.43 23.88 12.57
C ASN A 753 -4.86 23.99 14.00
N MET A 754 -3.55 23.78 14.14
CA MET A 754 -2.88 23.75 15.45
C MET A 754 -2.87 25.10 16.18
N PRO A 755 -2.62 26.25 15.52
CA PRO A 755 -2.66 27.57 16.16
C PRO A 755 -3.99 27.86 16.87
N LYS A 756 -5.10 27.60 16.18
CA LYS A 756 -6.45 27.81 16.72
C LYS A 756 -6.70 26.93 17.95
N LEU A 757 -6.30 25.66 17.89
CA LEU A 757 -6.44 24.73 19.02
C LEU A 757 -5.70 25.24 20.27
N ALA A 758 -4.45 25.69 20.10
CA ALA A 758 -3.67 26.21 21.21
C ALA A 758 -4.23 27.52 21.77
N TYR A 759 -4.66 28.44 20.90
CA TYR A 759 -5.26 29.70 21.30
C TYR A 759 -6.54 29.50 22.16
N LEU A 760 -7.37 28.52 21.77
CA LEU A 760 -8.62 28.18 22.46
C LEU A 760 -8.44 27.31 23.70
N SER A 761 -7.21 26.92 24.06
CA SER A 761 -6.91 26.06 25.19
C SER A 761 -6.27 26.85 26.33
N ASN A 762 -6.61 26.52 27.59
CA ASN A 762 -6.05 27.19 28.76
C ASN A 762 -4.76 26.54 29.26
N ASN A 763 -4.64 25.23 29.07
CA ASN A 763 -3.49 24.44 29.48
C ASN A 763 -3.22 23.31 28.46
N GLU A 764 -2.14 22.59 28.70
CA GLU A 764 -1.68 21.51 27.83
C GLU A 764 -2.68 20.35 27.71
N ASP A 765 -3.33 19.96 28.82
CA ASP A 765 -4.29 18.86 28.82
C ASP A 765 -5.52 19.19 27.97
N GLU A 766 -6.07 20.40 28.12
CA GLU A 766 -7.20 20.87 27.32
C GLU A 766 -6.85 20.93 25.82
N PHE A 767 -5.59 21.23 25.47
CA PHE A 767 -5.12 21.19 24.09
C PHE A 767 -5.15 19.77 23.52
N PHE A 768 -4.64 18.78 24.26
CA PHE A 768 -4.66 17.39 23.82
C PHE A 768 -6.07 16.83 23.70
N ASP A 769 -7.00 17.22 24.58
CA ASP A 769 -8.42 16.85 24.48
C ASP A 769 -9.06 17.40 23.19
N LYS A 770 -8.80 18.67 22.85
CA LYS A 770 -9.32 19.26 21.61
C LYS A 770 -8.65 18.69 20.38
N LEU A 771 -7.34 18.44 20.44
CA LEU A 771 -6.59 17.80 19.36
C LEU A 771 -7.16 16.41 19.08
N GLU A 772 -7.38 15.60 20.11
CA GLU A 772 -8.02 14.28 19.99
C GLU A 772 -9.38 14.40 19.31
N ARG A 773 -10.21 15.35 19.74
CA ARG A 773 -11.52 15.58 19.11
C ARG A 773 -11.38 15.88 17.62
N MET A 774 -10.45 16.76 17.23
CA MET A 774 -10.23 17.09 15.82
C MET A 774 -9.68 15.90 15.02
N MET A 775 -8.78 15.11 15.61
CA MET A 775 -8.28 13.89 15.01
C MET A 775 -9.39 12.84 14.80
N ASN A 776 -10.32 12.69 15.76
CA ASN A 776 -11.46 11.80 15.63
C ASN A 776 -12.38 12.22 14.47
N ILE A 777 -12.63 13.52 14.32
CA ILE A 777 -13.42 14.08 13.20
C ILE A 777 -12.68 13.85 11.87
N ALA A 778 -11.38 14.15 11.81
CA ALA A 778 -10.55 13.92 10.63
C ALA A 778 -10.55 12.45 10.21
N ALA A 779 -10.30 11.53 11.13
CA ALA A 779 -10.27 10.10 10.86
C ALA A 779 -11.62 9.57 10.34
N ARG A 780 -12.72 10.00 10.96
CA ARG A 780 -14.08 9.66 10.51
C ARG A 780 -14.38 10.22 9.12
N SER A 781 -13.99 11.46 8.82
CA SER A 781 -14.19 12.05 7.49
C SER A 781 -13.45 11.28 6.40
N LEU A 782 -12.21 10.84 6.67
CA LEU A 782 -11.41 10.02 5.75
C LEU A 782 -12.03 8.64 5.55
N LYS A 783 -12.57 8.03 6.60
CA LYS A 783 -13.32 6.75 6.49
C LYS A 783 -14.56 6.89 5.62
N ILE A 784 -15.35 7.96 5.82
CA ILE A 784 -16.53 8.25 4.99
C ILE A 784 -16.10 8.42 3.53
N LYS A 785 -15.08 9.24 3.25
CA LYS A 785 -14.54 9.44 1.91
C LYS A 785 -14.14 8.12 1.26
N ARG A 786 -13.34 7.30 1.95
CA ARG A 786 -12.90 5.97 1.49
C ARG A 786 -14.08 5.08 1.12
N ASN A 787 -15.10 5.00 1.98
CA ASN A 787 -16.28 4.17 1.73
C ASN A 787 -17.05 4.65 0.48
N VAL A 788 -17.20 5.96 0.31
CA VAL A 788 -17.89 6.56 -0.84
C VAL A 788 -17.14 6.29 -2.14
N ILE A 789 -15.84 6.62 -2.20
CA ILE A 789 -15.06 6.39 -3.43
C ILE A 789 -14.91 4.90 -3.75
N THR A 790 -14.85 4.02 -2.74
CA THR A 790 -14.82 2.56 -2.98
C THR A 790 -16.13 2.09 -3.63
N ARG A 791 -17.28 2.56 -3.13
CA ARG A 791 -18.58 2.27 -3.75
C ARG A 791 -18.67 2.79 -5.19
N LEU A 792 -18.12 3.97 -5.46
CA LEU A 792 -18.11 4.55 -6.80
C LEU A 792 -17.15 3.83 -7.75
N LEU A 793 -16.00 3.36 -7.24
CA LEU A 793 -15.07 2.50 -7.96
C LEU A 793 -15.75 1.20 -8.39
N ASP A 794 -16.47 0.55 -7.48
CA ASP A 794 -17.20 -0.69 -7.76
C ASP A 794 -18.43 -0.47 -8.64
N ALA A 795 -19.02 0.72 -8.62
CA ALA A 795 -20.07 1.13 -9.56
C ALA A 795 -19.53 1.51 -10.95
N GLY A 796 -18.21 1.52 -11.16
CA GLY A 796 -17.57 1.78 -12.46
C GLY A 796 -17.29 3.25 -12.78
N LEU A 797 -17.30 4.16 -11.79
CA LEU A 797 -17.01 5.58 -12.01
C LEU A 797 -15.54 5.84 -12.39
N TYR A 798 -14.61 5.00 -11.93
CA TYR A 798 -13.17 5.11 -12.18
C TYR A 798 -12.65 3.87 -12.94
N PRO A 799 -13.01 3.72 -14.23
CA PRO A 799 -12.76 2.50 -14.97
C PRO A 799 -11.26 2.18 -15.13
N TYR A 800 -10.40 3.19 -15.31
CA TYR A 800 -8.97 2.95 -15.46
C TYR A 800 -8.31 2.67 -14.10
N THR A 801 -8.72 3.39 -13.05
CA THR A 801 -8.29 3.11 -11.68
C THR A 801 -8.67 1.69 -11.27
N LYS A 802 -9.89 1.22 -11.59
CA LYS A 802 -10.29 -0.18 -11.34
C LYS A 802 -9.40 -1.16 -12.09
N ARG A 803 -9.01 -0.84 -13.32
CA ARG A 803 -8.20 -1.71 -14.17
C ARG A 803 -6.74 -1.84 -13.73
N TYR A 804 -6.10 -0.74 -13.32
CA TYR A 804 -4.67 -0.70 -13.00
C TYR A 804 -4.38 -0.74 -11.50
N LEU A 805 -5.30 -0.32 -10.64
CA LEU A 805 -5.13 -0.35 -9.19
C LEU A 805 -6.02 -1.40 -8.50
N GLY A 806 -7.23 -1.63 -9.00
CA GLY A 806 -8.18 -2.62 -8.49
C GLY A 806 -8.91 -2.22 -7.20
N THR A 807 -8.16 -1.83 -6.15
CA THR A 807 -8.70 -1.49 -4.82
C THR A 807 -7.93 -0.35 -4.15
N PHE A 808 -8.53 0.28 -3.14
CA PHE A 808 -7.85 1.28 -2.30
C PHE A 808 -7.21 0.70 -1.03
N ASN A 809 -7.10 -0.62 -0.89
CA ASN A 809 -6.67 -1.27 0.36
C ASN A 809 -5.25 -0.89 0.80
N ASN A 810 -4.38 -0.55 -0.16
CA ASN A 810 -3.00 -0.14 0.09
C ASN A 810 -2.83 1.38 0.22
N HIS A 811 -3.90 2.16 0.05
CA HIS A 811 -3.85 3.62 0.16
C HIS A 811 -4.03 4.05 1.61
N PHE A 812 -3.33 5.10 2.01
CA PHE A 812 -3.44 5.70 3.33
C PHE A 812 -4.61 6.68 3.42
N SER A 813 -5.09 6.89 4.64
CA SER A 813 -5.97 7.97 5.05
C SER A 813 -5.13 8.96 5.85
N THR A 814 -4.88 10.13 5.28
CA THR A 814 -3.79 11.01 5.74
C THR A 814 -4.31 12.11 6.65
N ILE A 815 -3.75 12.18 7.85
CA ILE A 815 -3.96 13.30 8.77
C ILE A 815 -2.66 14.11 8.79
N GLY A 816 -2.77 15.40 8.54
CA GLY A 816 -1.67 16.33 8.63
C GLY A 816 -1.96 17.44 9.61
N LEU A 817 -0.98 18.31 9.79
CA LEU A 817 -1.10 19.50 10.62
C LEU A 817 -0.47 20.71 9.93
N VAL A 818 -0.75 21.90 10.43
CA VAL A 818 -0.13 23.16 10.00
C VAL A 818 0.02 24.11 11.20
N GLY A 819 1.07 24.93 11.18
CA GLY A 819 1.27 26.00 12.15
C GLY A 819 1.73 25.53 13.53
N MET A 820 2.56 24.47 13.65
CA MET A 820 3.08 24.10 14.99
C MET A 820 3.91 25.21 15.62
N ASN A 821 4.61 26.02 14.82
CA ASN A 821 5.32 27.18 15.34
C ASN A 821 4.36 28.16 16.04
N GLU A 822 3.28 28.55 15.35
CA GLU A 822 2.30 29.47 15.90
C GLU A 822 1.42 28.81 16.97
N CYS A 823 1.25 27.49 16.94
CA CYS A 823 0.65 26.71 18.04
C CYS A 823 1.42 26.95 19.34
N CYS A 824 2.75 26.82 19.32
CA CYS A 824 3.59 27.05 20.50
C CYS A 824 3.55 28.51 20.98
N LEU A 825 3.46 29.47 20.06
CA LEU A 825 3.31 30.90 20.38
C LEU A 825 1.93 31.23 20.99
N ASN A 826 0.87 30.59 20.52
CA ASN A 826 -0.49 30.80 21.00
C ASN A 826 -0.81 30.02 22.29
N ALA A 827 -0.07 28.94 22.58
CA ALA A 827 -0.21 28.16 23.80
C ALA A 827 0.09 29.00 25.04
N LYS A 828 -0.93 29.25 25.87
CA LYS A 828 -0.85 30.14 27.04
C LYS A 828 0.20 29.71 28.06
N TRP A 829 0.49 28.41 28.14
CA TRP A 829 1.46 27.80 29.05
C TRP A 829 2.89 27.74 28.50
N LEU A 830 3.10 28.05 27.21
CA LEU A 830 4.39 27.91 26.55
C LEU A 830 4.92 29.25 26.02
N ARG A 831 4.15 29.94 25.17
CA ARG A 831 4.48 31.26 24.60
C ARG A 831 5.90 31.36 23.99
N LYS A 832 6.36 30.30 23.36
CA LYS A 832 7.68 30.19 22.72
C LYS A 832 7.54 29.64 21.30
N ASP A 833 8.42 30.02 20.40
CA ASP A 833 8.47 29.48 19.03
C ASP A 833 9.35 28.21 18.96
N LEU A 834 9.39 27.55 17.80
CA LEU A 834 10.16 26.32 17.60
C LEU A 834 11.68 26.48 17.65
N THR A 835 12.20 27.70 17.79
CA THR A 835 13.63 27.95 18.00
C THR A 835 14.06 27.58 19.43
N ASN A 836 13.09 27.43 20.34
CA ASN A 836 13.29 27.09 21.74
C ASN A 836 13.12 25.59 22.00
N LYS A 837 13.98 25.02 22.86
CA LYS A 837 13.96 23.60 23.19
C LYS A 837 12.63 23.13 23.79
N GLU A 838 12.02 23.90 24.68
CA GLU A 838 10.71 23.58 25.27
C GLU A 838 9.60 23.45 24.22
N ALA A 839 9.60 24.30 23.20
CA ALA A 839 8.63 24.22 22.11
C ALA A 839 8.89 23.03 21.17
N GLN A 840 10.17 22.69 20.95
CA GLN A 840 10.55 21.49 20.22
C GLN A 840 10.07 20.23 20.95
N ASP A 841 10.26 20.16 22.27
CA ASP A 841 9.87 19.01 23.06
C ASP A 841 8.33 18.87 23.16
N PHE A 842 7.60 20.00 23.30
CA PHE A 842 6.14 20.02 23.18
C PHE A 842 5.65 19.55 21.79
N THR A 843 6.36 19.95 20.72
CA THR A 843 6.04 19.53 19.36
C THR A 843 6.28 18.05 19.14
N LYS A 844 7.39 17.49 19.65
CA LYS A 844 7.64 16.04 19.65
C LYS A 844 6.56 15.28 20.41
N LYS A 845 6.16 15.77 21.59
CA LYS A 845 5.06 15.20 22.36
C LYS A 845 3.76 15.21 21.55
N THR A 846 3.47 16.30 20.87
CA THR A 846 2.29 16.45 20.00
C THR A 846 2.32 15.49 18.82
N LEU A 847 3.44 15.41 18.08
CA LEU A 847 3.60 14.49 16.95
C LEU A 847 3.48 13.03 17.40
N ASN A 848 4.08 12.66 18.53
CA ASN A 848 3.96 11.31 19.09
C ASN A 848 2.54 10.99 19.57
N PHE A 849 1.85 11.96 20.17
CA PHE A 849 0.43 11.81 20.50
C PHE A 849 -0.41 11.52 19.24
N MET A 850 -0.20 12.30 18.18
CA MET A 850 -0.90 12.09 16.91
C MET A 850 -0.57 10.73 16.31
N ARG A 851 0.71 10.32 16.31
CA ARG A 851 1.12 8.98 15.88
C ARG A 851 0.35 7.90 16.63
N ASN A 852 0.34 7.94 17.95
CA ASN A 852 -0.36 6.95 18.77
C ASN A 852 -1.85 6.85 18.39
N LYS A 853 -2.54 8.00 18.21
CA LYS A 853 -3.93 8.03 17.76
C LYS A 853 -4.13 7.46 16.36
N LEU A 854 -3.18 7.65 15.44
CA LEU A 854 -3.27 7.03 14.12
C LEU A 854 -3.26 5.50 14.23
N SER A 855 -2.43 4.92 15.11
CA SER A 855 -2.44 3.48 15.38
C SER A 855 -3.81 3.02 15.88
N ASP A 856 -4.40 3.75 16.84
CA ASP A 856 -5.76 3.47 17.33
C ASP A 856 -6.79 3.51 16.19
N TYR A 857 -6.71 4.49 15.27
CA TYR A 857 -7.62 4.58 14.12
C TYR A 857 -7.42 3.47 13.10
N GLN A 858 -6.17 3.04 12.89
CA GLN A 858 -5.88 1.91 12.01
C GLN A 858 -6.58 0.65 12.54
N GLU A 859 -6.47 0.37 13.83
CA GLU A 859 -7.18 -0.74 14.47
C GLU A 859 -8.70 -0.55 14.42
N GLN A 860 -9.19 0.64 14.76
CA GLN A 860 -10.61 0.94 14.85
C GLN A 860 -11.33 0.81 13.49
N TYR A 861 -10.74 1.33 12.42
CA TYR A 861 -11.40 1.41 11.11
C TYR A 861 -10.96 0.32 10.13
N GLY A 862 -9.88 -0.41 10.43
CA GLY A 862 -9.30 -1.44 9.56
C GLY A 862 -8.62 -0.88 8.31
N ASP A 863 -8.26 0.41 8.31
CA ASP A 863 -7.64 1.11 7.19
C ASP A 863 -6.27 1.65 7.58
N LEU A 864 -5.42 1.94 6.61
CA LEU A 864 -4.11 2.54 6.86
C LEU A 864 -4.23 4.04 7.12
N TYR A 865 -3.56 4.54 8.16
CA TYR A 865 -3.51 5.96 8.51
C TYR A 865 -2.06 6.43 8.64
N ASN A 866 -1.77 7.61 8.15
CA ASN A 866 -0.43 8.19 8.22
C ASN A 866 -0.46 9.66 8.65
N LEU A 867 0.68 10.09 9.20
CA LEU A 867 0.96 11.47 9.58
C LEU A 867 1.77 12.11 8.46
N GLU A 868 1.28 13.23 7.94
CA GLU A 868 1.94 14.00 6.87
C GLU A 868 2.27 15.42 7.30
N ALA A 869 3.46 15.89 6.90
CA ALA A 869 3.85 17.29 7.01
C ALA A 869 3.19 18.07 5.85
N THR A 870 1.92 18.44 6.03
CA THR A 870 1.11 19.04 4.96
C THR A 870 1.85 20.20 4.27
N PRO A 871 2.01 20.18 2.94
CA PRO A 871 2.58 21.30 2.18
C PRO A 871 1.77 22.60 2.30
N ALA A 872 0.48 22.53 2.63
CA ALA A 872 -0.38 23.65 3.03
C ALA A 872 -0.27 24.94 2.17
N GLU A 873 -0.18 24.82 0.84
CA GLU A 873 0.04 25.94 -0.09
C GLU A 873 -1.01 27.06 0.09
N SER A 874 -2.28 26.72 -0.02
CA SER A 874 -3.41 27.62 0.24
C SER A 874 -3.95 27.50 1.66
N THR A 875 -3.85 26.30 2.26
CA THR A 875 -4.38 26.00 3.59
C THR A 875 -3.77 26.91 4.66
N SER A 876 -2.46 27.17 4.60
CA SER A 876 -1.77 28.06 5.55
C SER A 876 -2.41 29.46 5.58
N TYR A 877 -2.56 30.09 4.40
CA TYR A 877 -3.16 31.42 4.28
C TYR A 877 -4.65 31.41 4.66
N ARG A 878 -5.41 30.43 4.16
CA ARG A 878 -6.85 30.32 4.44
C ARG A 878 -7.13 30.27 5.93
N LEU A 879 -6.47 29.38 6.66
CA LEU A 879 -6.72 29.22 8.09
C LEU A 879 -6.32 30.48 8.86
N ALA A 880 -5.12 31.01 8.62
CA ALA A 880 -4.64 32.21 9.30
C ALA A 880 -5.52 33.45 9.04
N LYS A 881 -5.99 33.64 7.80
CA LYS A 881 -6.90 34.74 7.43
C LYS A 881 -8.23 34.66 8.17
N HIS A 882 -8.82 33.47 8.26
CA HIS A 882 -10.09 33.26 8.94
C HIS A 882 -9.92 33.40 10.46
N ASP A 883 -8.88 32.81 11.03
CA ASP A 883 -8.62 32.93 12.46
C ASP A 883 -8.32 34.37 12.88
N LYS A 884 -7.56 35.15 12.09
CA LYS A 884 -7.36 36.58 12.39
C LYS A 884 -8.63 37.41 12.33
N LYS A 885 -9.58 37.02 11.47
CA LYS A 885 -10.88 37.69 11.39
C LYS A 885 -11.71 37.44 12.65
N ASP A 886 -11.72 36.20 13.12
CA ASP A 886 -12.55 35.78 14.25
C ASP A 886 -11.88 36.05 15.61
N PHE A 887 -10.53 36.02 15.65
CA PHE A 887 -9.68 36.23 16.82
C PHE A 887 -8.56 37.23 16.47
N PRO A 888 -8.81 38.55 16.54
CA PRO A 888 -7.84 39.56 16.11
C PRO A 888 -6.46 39.50 16.79
N ASP A 889 -6.39 38.96 18.00
CA ASP A 889 -5.17 38.82 18.81
C ASP A 889 -4.44 37.48 18.64
N ILE A 890 -4.98 36.51 17.88
CA ILE A 890 -4.29 35.24 17.62
C ILE A 890 -2.96 35.48 16.90
N ILE A 891 -1.88 34.83 17.32
CA ILE A 891 -0.56 35.01 16.73
C ILE A 891 -0.47 34.21 15.43
N THR A 892 -0.04 34.87 14.35
CA THR A 892 0.28 34.28 13.04
C THR A 892 1.80 34.35 12.80
N ALA A 893 2.29 33.70 11.74
CA ALA A 893 3.72 33.71 11.43
C ALA A 893 4.22 35.12 11.07
N SER A 894 3.41 35.86 10.31
CA SER A 894 3.63 37.27 10.01
C SER A 894 3.21 38.17 11.17
N GLY A 895 3.80 39.36 11.26
CA GLY A 895 3.37 40.41 12.19
C GLY A 895 1.92 40.87 11.96
N ASN A 896 1.32 41.52 12.97
CA ASN A 896 -0.11 41.89 12.99
C ASN A 896 -0.55 42.82 11.84
N ASP A 897 0.36 43.63 11.28
CA ASP A 897 0.06 44.58 10.20
C ASP A 897 0.30 44.00 8.79
N LYS A 898 0.59 42.70 8.69
CA LYS A 898 0.95 42.01 7.45
C LYS A 898 -0.08 40.96 7.06
N VAL A 899 0.07 40.39 5.86
CA VAL A 899 -0.80 39.32 5.37
C VAL A 899 -0.60 38.07 6.24
N PRO A 900 -1.64 37.59 6.96
CA PRO A 900 -1.50 36.49 7.90
C PRO A 900 -1.26 35.16 7.19
N TYR A 901 -0.28 34.38 7.65
CA TYR A 901 -0.09 32.99 7.24
C TYR A 901 0.38 32.16 8.45
N TYR A 902 0.31 30.83 8.32
CA TYR A 902 0.88 29.89 9.28
C TYR A 902 2.09 29.16 8.70
N THR A 903 3.08 28.88 9.55
CA THR A 903 4.25 28.12 9.15
C THR A 903 3.84 26.71 8.75
N ASN A 904 4.41 26.21 7.65
CA ASN A 904 4.07 24.90 7.13
C ASN A 904 4.38 23.80 8.16
N SER A 905 3.41 22.91 8.39
CA SER A 905 3.58 21.74 9.25
C SER A 905 4.22 22.04 10.62
N SER A 906 5.40 21.46 10.86
CA SER A 906 6.31 21.73 11.99
C SER A 906 7.67 22.26 11.50
N HIS A 907 7.68 23.01 10.41
CA HIS A 907 8.87 23.74 9.97
C HIS A 907 9.23 24.86 10.95
N LEU A 908 10.50 25.24 10.97
CA LEU A 908 10.98 26.41 11.72
C LEU A 908 10.40 27.70 11.12
N PRO A 909 10.33 28.79 11.90
CA PRO A 909 10.03 30.11 11.36
C PRO A 909 10.96 30.42 10.19
N VAL A 910 10.40 30.93 9.08
CA VAL A 910 11.15 31.15 7.84
C VAL A 910 12.27 32.19 7.95
N GLY A 911 12.24 33.04 8.99
CA GLY A 911 13.25 34.04 9.29
C GLY A 911 14.30 33.63 10.33
N TYR A 912 14.32 32.37 10.80
CA TYR A 912 15.11 31.95 11.97
C TYR A 912 16.64 32.04 11.79
N THR A 913 17.20 31.34 10.80
CA THR A 913 18.65 31.21 10.62
C THR A 913 19.01 31.11 9.14
N ASP A 914 20.20 31.59 8.80
CA ASP A 914 20.87 31.38 7.51
C ASP A 914 21.82 30.17 7.53
N ASP A 915 22.08 29.57 8.70
CA ASP A 915 22.86 28.33 8.81
C ASP A 915 21.97 27.10 8.57
N ILE A 916 22.19 26.42 7.44
CA ILE A 916 21.42 25.24 7.05
C ILE A 916 21.57 24.09 8.07
N PHE A 917 22.76 23.92 8.67
CA PHE A 917 23.01 22.81 9.57
C PHE A 917 22.35 23.02 10.93
N SER A 918 22.35 24.24 11.47
CA SER A 918 21.54 24.54 12.66
C SER A 918 20.04 24.33 12.43
N ALA A 919 19.52 24.59 11.22
CA ALA A 919 18.13 24.27 10.89
C ALA A 919 17.90 22.75 10.79
N LEU A 920 18.81 22.01 10.15
CA LEU A 920 18.76 20.56 10.01
C LEU A 920 18.85 19.84 11.36
N ASP A 921 19.70 20.32 12.29
CA ASP A 921 19.85 19.75 13.64
C ASP A 921 18.51 19.70 14.40
N ILE A 922 17.64 20.70 14.20
CA ILE A 922 16.31 20.74 14.80
C ILE A 922 15.29 19.99 13.93
N GLN A 923 15.31 20.20 12.63
CA GLN A 923 14.31 19.64 11.71
C GLN A 923 14.43 18.13 11.58
N ASP A 924 15.63 17.54 11.66
CA ASP A 924 15.85 16.10 11.58
C ASP A 924 15.04 15.35 12.66
N GLU A 925 15.05 15.85 13.90
CA GLU A 925 14.30 15.23 15.00
C GLU A 925 12.78 15.35 14.84
N LEU A 926 12.29 16.41 14.21
CA LEU A 926 10.84 16.64 14.04
C LEU A 926 10.31 15.92 12.80
N GLN A 927 11.00 16.06 11.67
CA GLN A 927 10.55 15.53 10.39
C GLN A 927 10.60 14.01 10.36
N THR A 928 11.51 13.38 11.10
CA THR A 928 11.56 11.92 11.23
C THR A 928 10.41 11.33 12.04
N LEU A 929 9.62 12.15 12.76
CA LEU A 929 8.40 11.72 13.45
C LEU A 929 7.18 11.65 12.54
N TYR A 930 7.24 12.15 11.31
CA TYR A 930 6.18 11.87 10.34
C TYR A 930 6.30 10.42 9.83
N THR A 931 5.16 9.77 9.63
CA THR A 931 5.11 8.39 9.10
C THR A 931 5.03 8.37 7.57
N SER A 932 4.87 9.54 6.95
CA SER A 932 4.82 9.75 5.51
C SER A 932 5.09 11.22 5.15
N GLY A 933 5.19 11.53 3.85
CA GLY A 933 5.09 12.90 3.30
C GLY A 933 5.75 14.00 4.12
N THR A 934 7.08 14.02 4.13
CA THR A 934 7.87 15.07 4.80
C THR A 934 9.06 15.42 3.92
N VAL A 935 9.43 16.70 3.89
CA VAL A 935 10.56 17.20 3.11
C VAL A 935 11.18 18.40 3.82
N PHE A 936 12.51 18.45 3.81
CA PHE A 936 13.28 19.63 4.15
C PHE A 936 13.66 20.41 2.89
N HIS A 937 13.35 21.71 2.86
CA HIS A 937 13.73 22.59 1.74
C HIS A 937 14.90 23.49 2.14
N ALA A 938 16.07 23.25 1.54
CA ALA A 938 17.20 24.16 1.65
C ALA A 938 17.00 25.35 0.71
N PHE A 939 16.23 26.36 1.13
CA PHE A 939 15.98 27.57 0.34
C PHE A 939 17.24 28.43 0.21
N LEU A 940 17.76 28.56 -1.01
CA LEU A 940 18.96 29.33 -1.34
C LEU A 940 18.57 30.59 -2.12
N GLY A 941 19.25 31.71 -1.87
CA GLY A 941 18.97 32.98 -2.58
C GLY A 941 19.32 32.96 -4.06
N GLN A 942 20.22 32.06 -4.48
CA GLN A 942 20.68 31.92 -5.85
C GLN A 942 21.22 30.52 -6.13
N LYS A 943 21.51 30.25 -7.41
CA LYS A 943 22.20 29.04 -7.87
C LYS A 943 23.50 28.78 -7.09
N MET A 944 23.77 27.50 -6.79
CA MET A 944 25.03 27.05 -6.20
C MET A 944 26.23 27.29 -7.13
N PRO A 945 27.43 27.57 -6.59
CA PRO A 945 28.58 28.02 -7.38
C PRO A 945 29.10 26.95 -8.36
N SER A 946 28.97 25.67 -8.01
CA SER A 946 29.35 24.57 -8.90
C SER A 946 28.58 23.29 -8.57
N TRP A 947 28.62 22.34 -9.51
CA TRP A 947 28.09 20.99 -9.29
C TRP A 947 28.82 20.29 -8.13
N GLN A 948 30.13 20.49 -7.95
CA GLN A 948 30.89 19.89 -6.83
C GLN A 948 30.43 20.42 -5.47
N ALA A 949 30.21 21.73 -5.36
CA ALA A 949 29.71 22.34 -4.13
C ALA A 949 28.31 21.79 -3.78
N THR A 950 27.48 21.59 -4.82
CA THR A 950 26.14 21.01 -4.68
C THR A 950 26.19 19.55 -4.26
N ALA A 951 27.02 18.73 -4.92
CA ALA A 951 27.24 17.32 -4.58
C ALA A 951 27.71 17.17 -3.13
N ASN A 952 28.69 18.00 -2.71
CA ASN A 952 29.20 18.00 -1.34
C ASN A 952 28.13 18.37 -0.31
N LEU A 953 27.25 19.32 -0.61
CA LEU A 953 26.15 19.67 0.29
C LEU A 953 25.13 18.53 0.39
N VAL A 954 24.70 17.97 -0.75
CA VAL A 954 23.77 16.83 -0.79
C VAL A 954 24.33 15.65 -0.01
N ARG A 955 25.62 15.33 -0.22
CA ARG A 955 26.34 14.27 0.49
C ARG A 955 26.39 14.51 1.99
N LYS A 956 26.78 15.71 2.42
CA LYS A 956 26.82 16.07 3.85
C LYS A 956 25.46 15.92 4.51
N ILE A 957 24.38 16.32 3.84
CA ILE A 957 23.02 16.15 4.37
C ILE A 957 22.69 14.65 4.48
N ALA A 958 22.90 13.88 3.41
CA ALA A 958 22.59 12.44 3.37
C ALA A 958 23.33 11.64 4.46
N GLU A 959 24.63 11.89 4.62
CA GLU A 959 25.51 11.14 5.53
C GLU A 959 25.33 11.53 7.00
N ASN A 960 24.85 12.74 7.33
CA ASN A 960 24.80 13.22 8.72
C ASN A 960 23.38 13.30 9.32
N TYR A 961 22.33 13.24 8.50
CA TYR A 961 20.94 13.36 8.95
C TYR A 961 20.09 12.16 8.50
N LYS A 962 18.98 11.91 9.21
CA LYS A 962 18.02 10.81 8.99
C LYS A 962 16.78 11.24 8.19
N LEU A 963 16.66 12.53 7.88
CA LEU A 963 15.60 13.11 7.05
C LEU A 963 15.36 12.28 5.78
N PRO A 964 14.12 11.83 5.52
CA PRO A 964 13.85 10.93 4.41
C PRO A 964 13.87 11.63 3.06
N TYR A 965 13.48 12.90 2.99
CA TYR A 965 13.53 13.70 1.76
C TYR A 965 14.06 15.10 2.01
N TYR A 966 14.87 15.59 1.08
CA TYR A 966 15.37 16.95 1.09
C TYR A 966 15.57 17.49 -0.33
N THR A 967 15.62 18.80 -0.46
CA THR A 967 15.81 19.52 -1.74
C THR A 967 16.79 20.67 -1.55
N ILE A 968 17.55 20.97 -2.60
CA ILE A 968 18.32 22.22 -2.73
C ILE A 968 17.46 23.18 -3.55
N SER A 969 17.10 24.35 -3.01
CA SER A 969 16.03 25.19 -3.58
C SER A 969 16.49 26.63 -3.87
N PRO A 970 17.31 26.86 -4.93
CA PRO A 970 17.69 28.18 -5.38
C PRO A 970 16.51 29.00 -5.90
N THR A 971 16.57 30.31 -5.70
CA THR A 971 15.76 31.31 -6.41
C THR A 971 16.46 31.75 -7.70
N TYR A 972 15.69 31.89 -8.78
CA TYR A 972 16.19 32.36 -10.07
C TYR A 972 15.14 33.20 -10.78
N SER A 973 15.57 34.00 -11.76
CA SER A 973 14.70 34.81 -12.58
C SER A 973 14.76 34.40 -14.04
N VAL A 974 13.71 34.72 -14.80
CA VAL A 974 13.66 34.45 -16.24
C VAL A 974 13.20 35.70 -16.98
N CYS A 975 13.97 36.12 -17.98
CA CYS A 975 13.58 37.13 -18.94
C CYS A 975 13.07 36.46 -20.22
N ALA A 976 11.92 36.90 -20.74
CA ALA A 976 11.36 36.35 -21.98
C ALA A 976 12.28 36.52 -23.21
N LYS A 977 13.22 37.48 -23.19
CA LYS A 977 14.17 37.73 -24.29
C LYS A 977 15.55 37.12 -24.04
N HIS A 978 16.03 37.16 -22.79
CA HIS A 978 17.41 36.81 -22.43
C HIS A 978 17.55 35.51 -21.61
N GLY A 979 16.43 34.86 -21.28
CA GLY A 979 16.41 33.58 -20.59
C GLY A 979 16.74 33.67 -19.10
N TYR A 980 17.40 32.62 -18.61
CA TYR A 980 17.72 32.40 -17.20
C TYR A 980 18.64 33.50 -16.63
N ILE A 981 18.31 34.00 -15.44
CA ILE A 981 19.05 35.00 -14.67
C ILE A 981 19.23 34.46 -13.24
N THR A 982 20.46 34.52 -12.72
CA THR A 982 20.76 34.04 -11.37
C THR A 982 20.17 34.95 -10.30
N GLY A 983 19.49 34.36 -9.31
CA GLY A 983 18.96 35.05 -8.14
C GLY A 983 17.63 35.76 -8.38
N GLU A 984 17.20 36.49 -7.36
CA GLU A 984 15.96 37.27 -7.37
C GLU A 984 16.16 38.63 -8.07
N VAL A 985 15.91 38.65 -9.38
CA VAL A 985 16.03 39.86 -10.20
C VAL A 985 14.68 40.15 -10.84
N TYR A 986 14.03 41.27 -10.53
CA TYR A 986 12.70 41.66 -11.05
C TYR A 986 12.72 42.43 -12.39
N THR A 987 13.88 42.99 -12.74
CA THR A 987 14.08 43.78 -13.96
C THR A 987 15.32 43.26 -14.66
N CYS A 988 15.18 42.87 -15.93
CA CYS A 988 16.28 42.28 -16.69
C CYS A 988 17.44 43.28 -16.83
N PRO A 989 18.68 42.91 -16.46
CA PRO A 989 19.83 43.82 -16.55
C PRO A 989 20.24 44.12 -18.00
N VAL A 990 19.75 43.36 -18.97
CA VAL A 990 20.12 43.49 -20.39
C VAL A 990 19.10 44.33 -21.18
N CYS A 991 17.78 44.08 -21.05
CA CYS A 991 16.75 44.84 -21.77
C CYS A 991 15.87 45.76 -20.90
N GLY A 992 15.99 45.74 -19.57
CA GLY A 992 15.13 46.54 -18.69
C GLY A 992 13.67 46.06 -18.56
N GLU A 993 13.29 44.97 -19.24
CA GLU A 993 11.96 44.36 -19.15
C GLU A 993 11.74 43.66 -17.81
N LYS A 994 10.47 43.51 -17.41
CA LYS A 994 10.11 42.72 -16.23
C LYS A 994 10.46 41.25 -16.43
N THR A 995 10.95 40.62 -15.36
CA THR A 995 11.27 39.20 -15.30
C THR A 995 10.23 38.43 -14.49
N GLU A 996 10.19 37.12 -14.69
CA GLU A 996 9.50 36.19 -13.82
C GLU A 996 10.48 35.68 -12.76
N VAL A 997 10.12 35.76 -11.49
CA VAL A 997 10.98 35.28 -10.39
C VAL A 997 10.44 33.92 -9.98
N TYR A 998 11.25 32.88 -10.08
CA TYR A 998 10.90 31.52 -9.70
C TYR A 998 11.54 31.15 -8.38
N SER A 999 10.72 30.62 -7.49
CA SER A 999 11.17 29.93 -6.29
C SER A 999 10.31 28.70 -6.04
N ARG A 1000 10.70 27.86 -5.09
CA ARG A 1000 9.90 26.72 -4.65
C ARG A 1000 8.87 27.21 -3.64
N ILE A 1001 7.59 26.98 -3.93
CA ILE A 1001 6.49 27.43 -3.06
C ILE A 1001 6.38 26.54 -1.82
N THR A 1002 6.07 25.27 -2.03
CA THR A 1002 5.93 24.24 -0.97
C THR A 1002 6.52 22.90 -1.41
N GLY A 1003 6.87 22.77 -2.69
CA GLY A 1003 7.45 21.55 -3.23
C GLY A 1003 7.62 21.51 -4.74
N TYR A 1004 7.12 22.47 -5.49
CA TYR A 1004 7.44 22.64 -6.91
C TYR A 1004 7.70 24.12 -7.21
N TYR A 1005 8.32 24.39 -8.37
CA TYR A 1005 8.71 25.73 -8.78
C TYR A 1005 7.57 26.45 -9.49
N ARG A 1006 7.31 27.69 -9.08
CA ARG A 1006 6.32 28.59 -9.70
C ARG A 1006 6.81 30.03 -9.68
N PRO A 1007 6.35 30.87 -10.64
CA PRO A 1007 6.57 32.31 -10.56
C PRO A 1007 5.97 32.85 -9.27
N VAL A 1008 6.75 33.57 -8.46
CA VAL A 1008 6.33 34.22 -7.21
C VAL A 1008 5.15 35.16 -7.44
N GLN A 1009 5.06 35.77 -8.63
CA GLN A 1009 3.96 36.63 -9.05
C GLN A 1009 2.59 35.92 -9.06
N ASN A 1010 2.57 34.59 -9.19
CA ASN A 1010 1.36 33.78 -9.26
C ASN A 1010 0.97 33.19 -7.90
N TRP A 1011 1.73 33.45 -6.84
CA TRP A 1011 1.46 32.90 -5.52
C TRP A 1011 0.29 33.61 -4.85
N ASN A 1012 -0.37 32.91 -3.93
CA ASN A 1012 -1.35 33.55 -3.05
C ASN A 1012 -0.67 34.53 -2.08
N ASP A 1013 -1.45 35.46 -1.53
CA ASP A 1013 -0.91 36.55 -0.73
C ASP A 1013 -0.09 36.06 0.49
N GLY A 1014 -0.54 34.99 1.15
CA GLY A 1014 0.14 34.41 2.31
C GLY A 1014 1.49 33.80 1.94
N LYS A 1015 1.59 33.05 0.83
CA LYS A 1015 2.86 32.52 0.34
C LYS A 1015 3.80 33.60 -0.18
N ALA A 1016 3.26 34.66 -0.76
CA ALA A 1016 4.04 35.83 -1.14
C ALA A 1016 4.57 36.61 0.07
N GLU A 1017 3.86 36.63 1.21
CA GLU A 1017 4.37 37.16 2.49
C GLU A 1017 5.44 36.23 3.08
N GLU A 1018 5.19 34.92 3.13
CA GLU A 1018 6.18 33.94 3.59
C GLU A 1018 7.51 34.07 2.83
N PHE A 1019 7.45 34.21 1.49
CA PHE A 1019 8.64 34.42 0.67
C PHE A 1019 9.40 35.70 1.04
N ARG A 1020 8.69 36.80 1.32
CA ARG A 1020 9.30 38.09 1.69
C ARG A 1020 9.98 38.05 3.06
N GLU A 1021 9.48 37.25 3.99
CA GLU A 1021 10.06 37.10 5.33
C GLU A 1021 11.15 36.02 5.41
N ARG A 1022 11.29 35.20 4.37
CA ARG A 1022 12.20 34.06 4.33
C ARG A 1022 13.67 34.52 4.36
N LYS A 1023 14.40 34.09 5.38
CA LYS A 1023 15.86 34.15 5.41
C LYS A 1023 16.40 32.94 4.65
N VAL A 1024 17.11 33.18 3.56
CA VAL A 1024 17.73 32.11 2.76
C VAL A 1024 18.99 31.59 3.44
N TYR A 1025 19.29 30.30 3.24
CA TYR A 1025 20.50 29.71 3.79
C TYR A 1025 21.75 30.17 3.02
N ASP A 1026 22.81 30.50 3.75
CA ASP A 1026 24.13 30.80 3.18
C ASP A 1026 25.09 29.63 3.42
N VAL A 1027 25.31 28.86 2.35
CA VAL A 1027 26.16 27.67 2.39
C VAL A 1027 27.63 28.01 2.68
N ASN A 1028 28.08 29.25 2.43
CA ASN A 1028 29.47 29.65 2.67
C ASN A 1028 29.77 29.86 4.16
N THR A 1029 28.77 30.29 4.92
CA THR A 1029 28.88 30.57 6.36
C THR A 1029 28.27 29.47 7.22
N SER A 1030 27.50 28.56 6.61
CA SER A 1030 26.91 27.41 7.30
C SER A 1030 27.97 26.44 7.84
N VAL A 1031 27.82 26.04 9.10
CA VAL A 1031 28.81 25.19 9.79
C VAL A 1031 28.14 23.91 10.25
N LEU A 1032 28.55 22.78 9.66
CA LEU A 1032 28.20 21.46 10.17
C LEU A 1032 28.90 21.28 11.52
N LYS A 1033 28.13 21.29 12.60
CA LYS A 1033 28.63 20.89 13.92
C LYS A 1033 28.91 19.40 13.86
N LYS A 1034 30.16 18.99 14.07
CA LYS A 1034 30.44 17.57 14.31
C LYS A 1034 29.66 17.17 15.56
N LYS A 1035 28.73 16.23 15.44
CA LYS A 1035 28.42 15.38 16.60
C LYS A 1035 29.75 14.72 16.97
N GLU A 1036 30.14 14.78 18.23
CA GLU A 1036 31.32 14.04 18.71
C GLU A 1036 31.03 12.54 18.56
N GLU A 1037 31.26 12.02 17.36
CA GLU A 1037 31.43 10.61 17.08
C GLU A 1037 32.75 10.47 16.32
N ALA A 1038 33.62 9.63 16.88
CA ALA A 1038 35.02 9.49 16.57
C ALA A 1038 35.28 9.16 15.09
N ILE A 1039 36.09 9.99 14.42
CA ILE A 1039 36.84 9.57 13.23
C ILE A 1039 38.31 9.48 13.65
N SER A 1040 38.78 8.26 13.90
CA SER A 1040 40.21 7.94 13.80
C SER A 1040 40.43 7.03 12.60
N ASN A 1041 41.50 7.32 11.87
CA ASN A 1041 41.82 6.79 10.56
C ASN A 1041 42.02 5.26 10.54
N GLY A 1042 41.37 4.59 9.58
CA GLY A 1042 41.97 3.52 8.78
C GLY A 1042 42.59 2.33 9.50
N LYS A 1043 41.73 1.47 10.08
CA LYS A 1043 41.81 -0.01 10.03
C LYS A 1043 40.59 -0.55 10.78
N ILE A 1044 39.72 -1.29 10.11
CA ILE A 1044 38.67 -2.06 10.78
C ILE A 1044 39.40 -3.15 11.59
N ARG A 1045 39.66 -2.84 12.86
CA ARG A 1045 39.96 -3.80 13.90
C ARG A 1045 38.97 -3.47 15.02
N CYS A 1046 38.08 -4.42 15.26
CA CYS A 1046 37.12 -4.38 16.36
C CYS A 1046 37.85 -4.06 17.67
N SER A 1047 37.46 -2.96 18.33
CA SER A 1047 37.96 -2.54 19.64
C SER A 1047 36.80 -2.54 20.64
N CYS A 1048 36.39 -3.74 21.03
CA CYS A 1048 36.05 -3.99 22.43
C CYS A 1048 37.38 -4.01 23.20
N GLU A 1049 37.41 -3.39 24.40
CA GLU A 1049 38.59 -3.01 25.21
C GLU A 1049 39.05 -1.59 24.82
N GLU A 1050 38.64 -0.51 25.49
CA GLU A 1050 39.32 0.01 26.69
C GLU A 1050 38.53 1.08 27.51
N GLU A 1051 37.22 1.25 27.32
CA GLU A 1051 36.44 2.27 28.09
C GLU A 1051 35.70 1.73 29.34
N ASN A 1052 36.17 0.63 29.93
CA ASN A 1052 35.49 -0.04 31.05
C ASN A 1052 36.12 0.12 32.43
N GLU A 1053 36.91 1.16 32.71
CA GLU A 1053 37.55 1.30 34.03
C GLU A 1053 37.26 2.59 34.83
N ALA A 1054 36.44 3.53 34.34
CA ALA A 1054 36.24 4.81 35.05
C ALA A 1054 34.89 5.04 35.76
N GLU A 1055 33.87 4.18 35.60
CA GLU A 1055 32.57 4.32 36.29
C GLU A 1055 32.21 3.16 37.25
N PHE A 1056 33.20 2.35 37.65
CA PHE A 1056 32.97 1.14 38.46
C PHE A 1056 33.33 1.29 39.95
N ASN A 1057 33.03 2.44 40.57
CA ASN A 1057 33.22 2.58 42.02
C ASN A 1057 32.11 3.41 42.69
N LYS A 1058 30.99 2.72 42.99
CA LYS A 1058 30.21 2.74 44.25
C LYS A 1058 28.72 2.38 43.99
N PHE A 1059 28.40 1.08 44.06
CA PHE A 1059 27.02 0.64 44.30
C PHE A 1059 26.86 0.41 45.81
N ASP A 1060 26.24 1.36 46.51
CA ASP A 1060 26.00 1.27 47.97
C ASP A 1060 24.79 0.38 48.33
N GLU A 1061 24.02 -0.12 47.36
CA GLU A 1061 22.84 -0.98 47.59
C GLU A 1061 22.96 -2.35 46.91
N LYS A 1062 22.80 -3.44 47.69
CA LYS A 1062 22.97 -4.84 47.26
C LYS A 1062 21.86 -5.39 46.34
N LEU A 1063 20.91 -4.57 45.90
CA LEU A 1063 19.72 -5.01 45.15
C LEU A 1063 19.45 -4.11 43.94
N VAL A 1064 19.40 -4.71 42.75
CA VAL A 1064 19.18 -3.99 41.48
C VAL A 1064 18.04 -4.63 40.70
N LEU A 1065 16.97 -3.88 40.46
CA LEU A 1065 15.82 -4.29 39.66
C LEU A 1065 15.94 -3.73 38.24
N PHE A 1066 16.20 -4.62 37.28
CA PHE A 1066 16.04 -4.31 35.87
C PHE A 1066 14.57 -4.29 35.51
N ALA A 1067 14.08 -3.15 35.02
CA ALA A 1067 12.69 -2.92 34.67
C ALA A 1067 12.57 -2.20 33.32
N THR A 1068 11.39 -2.19 32.70
CA THR A 1068 11.11 -1.32 31.54
C THR A 1068 9.89 -0.44 31.82
N LYS A 1069 9.81 0.73 31.16
CA LYS A 1069 8.77 1.75 31.39
C LYS A 1069 7.35 1.27 31.08
N THR A 1070 7.20 0.38 30.10
CA THR A 1070 5.91 -0.09 29.58
C THR A 1070 5.45 -1.41 30.21
N CYS A 1071 6.32 -2.15 30.94
CA CYS A 1071 5.99 -3.48 31.46
C CYS A 1071 5.09 -3.44 32.72
N PRO A 1072 3.88 -4.04 32.68
CA PRO A 1072 2.97 -4.09 33.84
C PRO A 1072 3.53 -4.89 35.01
N ASN A 1073 4.27 -5.98 34.72
CA ASN A 1073 4.91 -6.81 35.74
C ASN A 1073 6.05 -6.05 36.44
N CYS A 1074 6.73 -5.13 35.76
CA CYS A 1074 7.74 -4.26 36.37
C CYS A 1074 7.12 -3.31 37.40
N LYS A 1075 5.97 -2.71 37.07
CA LYS A 1075 5.21 -1.88 38.04
C LYS A 1075 4.78 -2.71 39.25
N MET A 1076 4.31 -3.94 39.02
CA MET A 1076 3.92 -4.86 40.09
C MET A 1076 5.11 -5.22 41.00
N SER A 1077 6.27 -5.61 40.43
CA SER A 1077 7.47 -5.92 41.22
C SER A 1077 7.97 -4.74 42.03
N LYS A 1078 7.95 -3.51 41.47
CA LYS A 1078 8.29 -2.29 42.20
C LYS A 1078 7.37 -2.08 43.39
N MET A 1079 6.05 -2.12 43.17
CA MET A 1079 5.07 -2.00 44.25
C MET A 1079 5.24 -3.07 45.34
N MET A 1080 5.61 -4.29 44.98
CA MET A 1080 5.81 -5.39 45.93
C MET A 1080 7.07 -5.21 46.79
N LEU A 1081 8.18 -4.79 46.18
CA LEU A 1081 9.42 -4.47 46.88
C LEU A 1081 9.24 -3.25 47.80
N ASP A 1082 8.57 -2.20 47.31
CA ASP A 1082 8.26 -0.99 48.08
C ASP A 1082 7.37 -1.30 49.29
N LYS A 1083 6.32 -2.11 49.10
CA LYS A 1083 5.41 -2.54 50.18
C LYS A 1083 6.09 -3.43 51.22
N ALA A 1084 7.13 -4.17 50.82
CA ALA A 1084 7.95 -4.97 51.72
C ALA A 1084 9.04 -4.15 52.43
N GLY A 1085 9.19 -2.86 52.11
CA GLY A 1085 10.22 -1.98 52.69
C GLY A 1085 11.65 -2.33 52.26
N ILE A 1086 11.82 -3.08 51.16
CA ILE A 1086 13.13 -3.47 50.64
C ILE A 1086 13.64 -2.34 49.76
N LYS A 1087 14.84 -1.83 50.04
CA LYS A 1087 15.52 -0.85 49.19
C LYS A 1087 16.19 -1.55 48.00
N TYR A 1088 16.05 -0.97 46.82
CA TYR A 1088 16.61 -1.47 45.57
C TYR A 1088 16.81 -0.30 44.59
N GLN A 1089 17.80 -0.44 43.72
CA GLN A 1089 18.00 0.47 42.60
C GLN A 1089 17.24 -0.03 41.37
N VAL A 1090 16.58 0.86 40.64
CA VAL A 1090 15.94 0.52 39.36
C VAL A 1090 16.86 0.88 38.21
N ILE A 1091 17.13 -0.08 37.34
CA ILE A 1091 17.79 0.15 36.05
C ILE A 1091 16.76 -0.06 34.96
N ASP A 1092 16.67 0.88 34.03
CA ASP A 1092 15.88 0.70 32.82
C ASP A 1092 16.67 -0.19 31.85
N ALA A 1093 16.13 -1.39 31.58
CA ALA A 1093 16.80 -2.38 30.75
C ALA A 1093 16.91 -1.94 29.27
N GLU A 1094 16.04 -1.04 28.80
CA GLU A 1094 16.06 -0.51 27.43
C GLU A 1094 17.04 0.67 27.30
N GLU A 1095 17.22 1.48 28.34
CA GLU A 1095 18.15 2.62 28.31
C GLU A 1095 19.59 2.22 28.65
N LYS A 1096 19.78 1.16 29.44
CA LYS A 1096 21.10 0.65 29.87
C LYS A 1096 21.35 -0.75 29.32
N VAL A 1097 21.39 -0.86 27.98
CA VAL A 1097 21.58 -2.11 27.24
C VAL A 1097 22.90 -2.81 27.60
N ASP A 1098 23.96 -2.06 27.86
CA ASP A 1098 25.28 -2.63 28.17
C ASP A 1098 25.31 -3.34 29.53
N LEU A 1099 24.69 -2.74 30.56
CA LEU A 1099 24.49 -3.36 31.87
C LEU A 1099 23.57 -4.59 31.78
N THR A 1100 22.54 -4.52 30.95
CA THR A 1100 21.61 -5.62 30.68
C THR A 1100 22.35 -6.81 30.06
N LYS A 1101 23.26 -6.57 29.12
CA LYS A 1101 24.13 -7.62 28.53
C LYS A 1101 25.16 -8.15 29.53
N GLN A 1102 25.80 -7.27 30.31
CA GLN A 1102 26.83 -7.60 31.30
C GLN A 1102 26.30 -8.57 32.37
N TYR A 1103 25.10 -8.31 32.90
CA TYR A 1103 24.47 -9.17 33.90
C TYR A 1103 23.54 -10.24 33.31
N HIS A 1104 23.61 -10.45 32.00
CA HIS A 1104 22.82 -11.46 31.27
C HIS A 1104 21.31 -11.39 31.51
N ILE A 1105 20.78 -10.17 31.64
CA ILE A 1105 19.36 -9.89 31.87
C ILE A 1105 18.61 -10.09 30.56
N LYS A 1106 17.75 -11.11 30.51
CA LYS A 1106 17.00 -11.49 29.30
C LYS A 1106 15.52 -11.09 29.32
N LYS A 1107 15.03 -10.58 30.45
CA LYS A 1107 13.63 -10.19 30.65
C LYS A 1107 13.52 -9.15 31.77
N ALA A 1108 12.41 -8.41 31.78
CA ALA A 1108 12.08 -7.45 32.81
C ALA A 1108 10.67 -7.76 33.37
N PRO A 1109 10.45 -7.76 34.70
CA PRO A 1109 11.42 -7.38 35.73
C PRO A 1109 12.38 -8.52 36.10
N THR A 1110 13.65 -8.20 36.30
CA THR A 1110 14.63 -9.11 36.91
C THR A 1110 15.33 -8.40 38.06
N LEU A 1111 15.29 -9.00 39.25
CA LEU A 1111 15.97 -8.48 40.44
C LEU A 1111 17.26 -9.26 40.65
N LEU A 1112 18.38 -8.53 40.66
CA LEU A 1112 19.67 -9.02 41.09
C LEU A 1112 19.88 -8.74 42.56
N VAL A 1113 20.31 -9.76 43.29
CA VAL A 1113 20.68 -9.64 44.71
C VAL A 1113 22.16 -9.95 44.82
N PHE A 1114 22.96 -8.90 44.91
CA PHE A 1114 24.41 -8.99 45.03
C PHE A 1114 24.79 -9.50 46.42
N LYS A 1115 25.53 -10.61 46.47
CA LYS A 1115 26.18 -11.07 47.69
C LYS A 1115 27.42 -10.21 47.92
N ASP A 1116 28.23 -10.08 46.86
CA ASP A 1116 29.51 -9.37 46.76
C ASP A 1116 29.63 -8.70 45.37
N ASN A 1117 30.73 -7.99 45.06
CA ASN A 1117 30.92 -7.26 43.78
C ASN A 1117 30.88 -8.14 42.52
N GLU A 1118 31.12 -9.45 42.63
CA GLU A 1118 31.18 -10.37 41.48
C GLU A 1118 30.09 -11.46 41.50
N ASN A 1119 29.43 -11.69 42.64
CA ASN A 1119 28.47 -12.78 42.82
C ASN A 1119 27.06 -12.24 43.14
N TYR A 1120 26.07 -12.64 42.35
CA TYR A 1120 24.67 -12.23 42.52
C TYR A 1120 23.69 -13.37 42.27
N ASP A 1121 22.57 -13.35 42.99
CA ASP A 1121 21.42 -14.21 42.72
C ASP A 1121 20.43 -13.49 41.80
N VAL A 1122 19.81 -14.24 40.88
CA VAL A 1122 18.88 -13.69 39.87
C VAL A 1122 17.46 -14.15 40.17
N TYR A 1123 16.55 -13.19 40.34
CA TYR A 1123 15.11 -13.44 40.53
C TYR A 1123 14.33 -12.87 39.36
N ASP A 1124 13.81 -13.78 38.56
CA ASP A 1124 13.75 -13.58 37.13
C ASP A 1124 12.29 -13.63 36.68
N ASN A 1125 11.57 -12.50 36.75
CA ASN A 1125 10.11 -12.25 36.68
C ASN A 1125 9.46 -11.86 38.03
N ALA A 1126 8.24 -11.32 37.99
CA ALA A 1126 7.53 -10.82 39.18
C ALA A 1126 7.20 -11.90 40.23
N SER A 1127 7.00 -13.16 39.84
CA SER A 1127 6.72 -14.26 40.78
C SER A 1127 7.97 -14.69 41.54
N GLU A 1128 9.14 -14.67 40.90
CA GLU A 1128 10.42 -14.96 41.58
C GLU A 1128 10.84 -13.79 42.48
N VAL A 1129 10.59 -12.55 42.06
CA VAL A 1129 10.75 -11.36 42.93
C VAL A 1129 9.84 -11.47 44.15
N LYS A 1130 8.60 -11.93 43.98
CA LYS A 1130 7.69 -12.23 45.10
C LYS A 1130 8.24 -13.30 46.03
N ARG A 1131 8.78 -14.39 45.48
CA ARG A 1131 9.35 -15.49 46.26
C ARG A 1131 10.57 -15.04 47.09
N TYR A 1132 11.38 -14.14 46.53
CA TYR A 1132 12.47 -13.47 47.27
C TYR A 1132 11.97 -12.59 48.41
N ILE A 1133 10.90 -11.82 48.18
CA ILE A 1133 10.28 -11.00 49.23
C ILE A 1133 9.72 -11.90 50.35
N GLU A 1134 9.11 -13.02 49.99
CA GLU A 1134 8.55 -13.99 50.94
C GLU A 1134 9.64 -14.73 51.72
N SER A 1135 10.83 -14.98 51.14
CA SER A 1135 11.97 -15.58 51.85
C SER A 1135 12.71 -14.62 52.79
N ARG A 1136 12.39 -13.33 52.75
CA ARG A 1136 12.93 -12.27 53.62
C ARG A 1136 12.00 -11.90 54.80
N LYS A 1137 10.80 -12.48 54.84
CA LYS A 1137 9.89 -12.44 56.00
C LYS A 1137 10.24 -13.57 56.96
#